data_AF-A0A9W5S1T8-F1
#
_entry.id   AF-A0A9W5S1T8-F1
#
_cell.length_a   1.000
_cell.length_b   1.000
_cell.length_c   1.000
_cell.angle_alpha   90.00
_cell.angle_beta   90.00
_cell.angle_gamma   90.00
#
_symmetry.space_group_name_H-M   'P 1'
#
loop_
_entity.id
_entity.type
_entity.pdbx_description
1 polymer ?
#
loop_
_entity_poly.entity_id
_entity_poly.type
_entity_poly.pdbx_seq_one_letter_code
_entity_poly.pdbx_strand_id
1 'polypeptide(L)'
;VPEAGFYTISMLYYPIEGKSSSIERTVLIDGAIPFEEAAYVQFDRIWDNEYDEIQRDNRGNDLRPQQVEKPAWRAAVFKDFEGYYDKPFQFYLSKGTHTLTLISQREPMIIRNLKLFPYKDPASYEDTLKRYQAEGQEETEGLLIEVQGEDAIAKSSPTLYPVNERTSPAVYPYSAKEVRINTIGGYNWRIPGQWIEWEIDVPETGLYKIAFKAQQNFVRGIYSTRQLTIDGEVPFKEMEKVAFRFKNGYRMDVMGAKEPYLFKLEKGKHILRLETSLGEFAPLIREVEDSLFNLNAMYRKILMVTGTAPDEVRDYSVEQRIPNLLETFQAESDRLKEVGKQLKALSGGSSDSEALLKTMSVQLDEMIKDPDTIPRRLTAYKTNTGGLGTWILKAREMPLEIDAIYVLSPDKKLPKAGMGFFAELWHEIATFFYSFVIDYNQIGNVTEAEDRRSVTVWIGSGRDQANTLKSMIDETFTPLTGINVNLKLAQMQTLLPATLAGQGPDVAMQIGNDLPVNYAMRNAAADLTQFPDFEEVSKRFRESAFVPYSYQKGVYALPETQTFNMLFYRKDVLKELGLDIPHTWGDVSNLLAVLNKNQMQFALPLVLQPSYPGENIPPNSVYATLLMQNGGQFYRNGGKESDLDSRIGVETFKVWTEFYTDYRLEREFDFPNRFRTGEMPIGLADYTMYNQLSVFAPEIRGMWGFVPVPGTVQKDGAINREVPSGGSGTLMLESAEDKEAAWAFMKWWTGDETQTQFGREMEGLMGAAARYPTANINALDSLPWTVGDYRNLKAQFEWVRGIPEVPGGYFTGRHLFNAFYRVVVNAKTQPREAMMDYVQYIQDEISTKRKEFGLAD
;
A
#
# COMPACT_ATOMS: atom_id res chain seq x y z
N VAL A 1 23.94 34.01 -2.68
CA VAL A 1 25.03 33.09 -2.30
C VAL A 1 26.36 33.84 -2.34
N PRO A 2 27.07 33.99 -1.20
CA PRO A 2 28.26 34.85 -1.11
C PRO A 2 29.54 34.21 -1.69
N GLU A 3 29.67 32.90 -1.61
CA GLU A 3 30.82 32.13 -2.12
C GLU A 3 30.32 30.90 -2.88
N ALA A 4 31.06 30.44 -3.89
CA ALA A 4 30.67 29.23 -4.59
C ALA A 4 30.99 28.00 -3.72
N GLY A 5 30.07 27.04 -3.65
CA GLY A 5 30.26 25.84 -2.85
C GLY A 5 29.02 24.96 -2.75
N PHE A 6 29.17 23.87 -2.00
CA PHE A 6 28.05 23.00 -1.64
C PHE A 6 27.35 23.53 -0.39
N TYR A 7 26.03 23.66 -0.49
CA TYR A 7 25.18 24.14 0.59
C TYR A 7 24.02 23.19 0.83
N THR A 8 23.63 23.05 2.08
CA THR A 8 22.38 22.39 2.48
C THR A 8 21.31 23.44 2.70
N ILE A 9 20.07 23.06 2.39
CA ILE A 9 18.87 23.87 2.61
C ILE A 9 18.10 23.26 3.79
N SER A 10 17.74 24.10 4.75
CA SER A 10 16.72 23.78 5.76
C SER A 10 15.55 24.72 5.63
N MET A 11 14.36 24.24 5.96
CA MET A 11 13.11 24.99 5.92
C MET A 11 12.43 24.92 7.28
N LEU A 12 12.08 26.09 7.81
CA LEU A 12 11.15 26.20 8.93
C LEU A 12 9.73 26.25 8.37
N TYR A 13 8.98 25.18 8.57
CA TYR A 13 7.63 25.02 8.04
C TYR A 13 6.62 24.70 9.15
N TYR A 14 5.34 24.91 8.82
CA TYR A 14 4.20 24.50 9.63
C TYR A 14 3.23 23.70 8.75
N PRO A 15 2.97 22.42 9.05
CA PRO A 15 1.97 21.63 8.33
C PRO A 15 0.59 22.19 8.66
N ILE A 16 -0.14 22.73 7.69
CA ILE A 16 -1.54 23.14 7.93
C ILE A 16 -2.47 21.99 7.62
N GLU A 17 -3.71 22.08 8.10
CA GLU A 17 -4.76 21.11 7.81
C GLU A 17 -4.80 20.80 6.30
N GLY A 18 -4.83 19.51 5.99
CA GLY A 18 -4.78 18.99 4.64
C GLY A 18 -5.42 17.61 4.61
N LYS A 19 -4.86 16.69 3.83
CA LYS A 19 -5.38 15.32 3.70
C LYS A 19 -4.61 14.32 4.59
N SER A 20 -3.85 14.85 5.56
CA SER A 20 -3.07 14.10 6.54
C SER A 20 -2.06 13.10 5.96
N SER A 21 -1.60 13.33 4.73
CA SER A 21 -0.50 12.59 4.11
C SER A 21 0.84 13.25 4.39
N SER A 22 1.95 12.62 4.00
CA SER A 22 3.24 13.31 4.01
C SER A 22 3.27 14.45 3.00
N ILE A 23 3.98 15.53 3.34
CA ILE A 23 4.06 16.71 2.49
C ILE A 23 5.20 16.54 1.49
N GLU A 24 4.95 16.77 0.19
CA GLU A 24 5.95 16.55 -0.85
C GLU A 24 6.18 17.79 -1.72
N ARG A 25 7.46 18.09 -1.98
CA ARG A 25 7.90 19.20 -2.81
C ARG A 25 8.92 18.74 -3.85
N THR A 26 8.75 19.20 -5.08
CA THR A 26 9.83 19.18 -6.07
C THR A 26 10.66 20.45 -5.92
N VAL A 27 11.97 20.30 -5.82
CA VAL A 27 12.94 21.38 -5.66
C VAL A 27 13.61 21.64 -7.00
N LEU A 28 13.54 22.89 -7.46
CA LEU A 28 14.28 23.36 -8.63
C LEU A 28 15.25 24.46 -8.23
N ILE A 29 16.45 24.41 -8.79
CA ILE A 29 17.45 25.48 -8.73
C ILE A 29 17.57 26.04 -10.15
N ASP A 30 17.36 27.35 -10.28
CA ASP A 30 17.42 28.08 -11.56
C ASP A 30 16.55 27.45 -12.67
N GLY A 31 15.37 26.94 -12.29
CA GLY A 31 14.39 26.36 -13.20
C GLY A 31 14.66 24.91 -13.61
N ALA A 32 15.68 24.25 -13.04
CA ALA A 32 15.99 22.85 -13.30
C ALA A 32 15.95 22.02 -12.00
N ILE A 33 15.53 20.76 -12.12
CA ILE A 33 15.69 19.77 -11.05
C ILE A 33 17.19 19.41 -10.99
N PRO A 34 17.89 19.64 -9.87
CA PRO A 34 19.35 19.50 -9.82
C PRO A 34 19.83 18.05 -9.86
N PHE A 35 19.03 17.12 -9.33
CA PHE A 35 19.23 15.67 -9.32
C PHE A 35 17.88 14.99 -9.05
N GLU A 36 17.73 13.71 -9.37
CA GLU A 36 16.43 13.01 -9.42
C GLU A 36 15.66 13.06 -8.09
N GLU A 37 16.35 12.85 -6.97
CA GLU A 37 15.77 12.82 -5.63
C GLU A 37 15.22 14.20 -5.20
N ALA A 38 15.71 15.29 -5.79
CA ALA A 38 15.17 16.63 -5.55
C ALA A 38 13.73 16.77 -6.05
N ALA A 39 13.23 15.84 -6.88
CA ALA A 39 11.83 15.82 -7.29
C ALA A 39 10.86 15.38 -6.19
N TYR A 40 11.36 14.72 -5.14
CA TYR A 40 10.55 13.98 -4.16
C TYR A 40 10.90 14.34 -2.70
N VAL A 41 11.21 15.60 -2.40
CA VAL A 41 11.57 16.00 -1.03
C VAL A 41 10.33 15.94 -0.14
N GLN A 42 10.39 15.11 0.91
CA GLN A 42 9.30 14.89 1.85
C GLN A 42 9.50 15.66 3.17
N PHE A 43 8.39 16.14 3.74
CA PHE A 43 8.33 16.76 5.06
C PHE A 43 7.20 16.13 5.87
N ASP A 44 7.46 15.85 7.14
CA ASP A 44 6.48 15.15 7.97
C ASP A 44 5.42 16.09 8.54
N ARG A 45 4.26 15.50 8.79
CA ARG A 45 3.27 15.98 9.75
C ARG A 45 3.59 15.40 11.13
N ILE A 46 2.96 15.95 12.16
CA ILE A 46 3.16 15.51 13.55
C ILE A 46 1.85 14.90 14.02
N TRP A 47 1.97 13.72 14.60
CA TRP A 47 0.88 12.94 15.15
C TRP A 47 1.11 12.69 16.62
N ASP A 48 0.01 12.61 17.35
CA ASP A 48 0.01 12.25 18.77
C ASP A 48 -1.31 11.56 19.12
N ASN A 49 -1.38 10.97 20.30
CA ASN A 49 -2.61 10.44 20.86
C ASN A 49 -3.63 11.58 21.05
N GLU A 50 -4.90 11.31 20.76
CA GLU A 50 -6.00 12.25 21.01
C GLU A 50 -6.14 12.58 22.50
N TYR A 51 -5.98 11.55 23.34
CA TYR A 51 -6.03 11.64 24.79
C TYR A 51 -4.69 11.24 25.40
N ASP A 52 -4.29 11.95 26.47
CA ASP A 52 -3.08 11.63 27.23
C ASP A 52 -3.22 10.32 28.01
N GLU A 53 -4.45 9.98 28.45
CA GLU A 53 -4.74 8.74 29.16
C GLU A 53 -5.38 7.69 28.23
N ILE A 54 -4.87 6.46 28.32
CA ILE A 54 -5.40 5.31 27.59
C ILE A 54 -6.83 4.99 28.07
N GLN A 55 -7.78 5.07 27.14
CA GLN A 55 -9.19 4.76 27.40
C GLN A 55 -9.39 3.25 27.58
N ARG A 56 -10.45 2.86 28.30
CA ARG A 56 -10.78 1.45 28.56
C ARG A 56 -12.20 1.09 28.21
N ASP A 57 -12.40 -0.15 27.76
CA ASP A 57 -13.72 -0.73 27.61
C ASP A 57 -14.34 -1.12 28.98
N ASN A 58 -15.60 -1.54 28.96
CA ASN A 58 -16.33 -2.01 30.15
C ASN A 58 -15.80 -3.34 30.74
N ARG A 59 -14.92 -4.06 30.03
CA ARG A 59 -14.23 -5.27 30.49
C ARG A 59 -12.86 -4.93 31.10
N GLY A 60 -12.48 -3.66 31.09
CA GLY A 60 -11.23 -3.15 31.59
C GLY A 60 -10.06 -3.39 30.65
N ASN A 61 -10.28 -3.67 29.36
CA ASN A 61 -9.24 -3.70 28.33
C ASN A 61 -8.91 -2.27 27.89
N ASP A 62 -7.64 -2.01 27.64
CA ASP A 62 -7.20 -0.76 27.03
C ASP A 62 -7.65 -0.70 25.56
N LEU A 63 -8.21 0.43 25.17
CA LEU A 63 -8.53 0.76 23.79
C LEU A 63 -7.28 1.32 23.11
N ARG A 64 -7.13 1.03 21.82
CA ARG A 64 -6.02 1.58 21.03
C ARG A 64 -6.14 3.11 21.00
N PRO A 65 -5.06 3.86 21.28
CA PRO A 65 -5.12 5.32 21.24
C PRO A 65 -5.36 5.85 19.82
N GLN A 66 -6.46 6.59 19.64
CA GLN A 66 -6.73 7.33 18.41
C GLN A 66 -5.63 8.36 18.15
N GLN A 67 -5.16 8.46 16.91
CA GLN A 67 -4.11 9.43 16.54
C GLN A 67 -4.73 10.67 15.88
N VAL A 68 -4.28 11.84 16.31
CA VAL A 68 -4.67 13.14 15.77
C VAL A 68 -3.44 13.94 15.35
N GLU A 69 -3.60 14.82 14.37
CA GLU A 69 -2.53 15.75 14.03
C GLU A 69 -2.34 16.79 15.14
N LYS A 70 -1.09 17.01 15.55
CA LYS A 70 -0.70 18.12 16.43
C LYS A 70 0.32 19.04 15.74
N PRO A 71 -0.11 19.88 14.77
CA PRO A 71 0.80 20.68 13.97
C PRO A 71 1.65 21.66 14.79
N ALA A 72 2.95 21.64 14.57
CA ALA A 72 3.91 22.55 15.19
C ALA A 72 4.93 23.09 14.17
N TRP A 73 5.55 24.23 14.49
CA TRP A 73 6.65 24.77 13.71
C TRP A 73 7.87 23.86 13.80
N ARG A 74 8.42 23.45 12.66
CA ARG A 74 9.61 22.59 12.64
C ARG A 74 10.62 23.00 11.59
N ALA A 75 11.89 22.86 11.93
CA ALA A 75 12.98 22.92 10.97
C ALA A 75 13.21 21.51 10.41
N ALA A 76 13.23 21.39 9.09
CA ALA A 76 13.67 20.17 8.41
C ALA A 76 14.77 20.51 7.41
N VAL A 77 15.77 19.65 7.30
CA VAL A 77 16.78 19.70 6.24
C VAL A 77 16.26 18.95 5.01
N PHE A 78 16.63 19.42 3.82
CA PHE A 78 16.30 18.70 2.60
C PHE A 78 17.19 17.46 2.55
N LYS A 79 16.59 16.28 2.63
CA LYS A 79 17.28 15.00 2.68
C LYS A 79 16.51 13.94 1.91
N ASP A 80 17.18 12.83 1.64
CA ASP A 80 16.55 11.64 1.10
C ASP A 80 15.67 10.97 2.17
N PHE A 81 14.36 10.93 1.93
CA PHE A 81 13.41 10.34 2.85
C PHE A 81 13.38 8.80 2.77
N GLU A 82 13.90 8.21 1.69
CA GLU A 82 14.00 6.75 1.57
C GLU A 82 15.17 6.19 2.37
N GLY A 83 16.05 7.06 2.86
CA GLY A 83 17.16 6.72 3.72
C GLY A 83 18.31 6.02 2.99
N TYR A 84 18.37 6.07 1.66
CA TYR A 84 19.54 5.64 0.92
C TYR A 84 20.71 6.57 1.27
N TYR A 85 20.52 7.87 1.21
CA TYR A 85 21.56 8.83 1.55
C TYR A 85 21.41 9.30 3.01
N ASP A 86 22.35 8.89 3.86
CA ASP A 86 22.39 9.27 5.29
C ASP A 86 22.59 10.79 5.50
N LYS A 87 23.16 11.48 4.50
CA LYS A 87 23.49 12.91 4.60
C LYS A 87 22.39 13.77 3.97
N PRO A 88 22.15 14.97 4.49
CA PRO A 88 21.30 15.95 3.82
C PRO A 88 21.80 16.25 2.41
N PHE A 89 20.88 16.63 1.53
CA PHE A 89 21.23 17.03 0.18
C PHE A 89 22.14 18.26 0.18
N GLN A 90 23.13 18.20 -0.71
CA GLN A 90 24.11 19.25 -0.92
C GLN A 90 23.95 19.81 -2.32
N PHE A 91 23.54 21.07 -2.41
CA PHE A 91 23.32 21.81 -3.64
C PHE A 91 24.58 22.62 -3.96
N TYR A 92 25.19 22.37 -5.11
CA TYR A 92 26.25 23.25 -5.61
C TYR A 92 25.62 24.57 -6.07
N LEU A 93 26.06 25.68 -5.48
CA LEU A 93 25.60 27.01 -5.86
C LEU A 93 26.82 27.88 -6.16
N SER A 94 26.76 28.59 -7.29
CA SER A 94 27.78 29.56 -7.65
C SER A 94 27.66 30.83 -6.80
N LYS A 95 28.71 31.65 -6.77
CA LYS A 95 28.62 32.97 -6.17
C LYS A 95 27.65 33.84 -6.99
N GLY A 96 26.59 34.33 -6.36
CA GLY A 96 25.58 35.16 -7.02
C GLY A 96 24.15 34.94 -6.53
N THR A 97 23.20 35.30 -7.39
CA THR A 97 21.76 35.15 -7.16
C THR A 97 21.29 33.87 -7.84
N HIS A 98 20.50 33.08 -7.11
CA HIS A 98 19.91 31.84 -7.59
C HIS A 98 18.40 31.86 -7.30
N THR A 99 17.63 31.18 -8.13
CA THR A 99 16.17 31.02 -7.94
C THR A 99 15.88 29.62 -7.41
N LEU A 100 15.35 29.54 -6.20
CA LEU A 100 14.83 28.30 -5.63
C LEU A 100 13.32 28.25 -5.87
N THR A 101 12.83 27.19 -6.53
CA THR A 101 11.40 26.95 -6.71
C THR A 101 10.99 25.67 -5.98
N LEU A 102 9.89 25.74 -5.23
CA LEU A 102 9.27 24.59 -4.58
C LEU A 102 7.90 24.34 -5.21
N ILE A 103 7.75 23.25 -5.96
CA ILE A 103 6.47 22.86 -6.56
C ILE A 103 5.74 21.94 -5.58
N SER A 104 4.52 22.29 -5.20
CA SER A 104 3.67 21.47 -4.33
C SER A 104 3.17 20.23 -5.08
N GLN A 105 3.67 19.05 -4.67
CA GLN A 105 3.23 17.76 -5.22
C GLN A 105 2.11 17.14 -4.37
N ARG A 106 2.18 17.31 -3.04
CA ARG A 106 1.20 16.79 -2.08
C ARG A 106 1.19 17.63 -0.80
N GLU A 107 0.01 17.79 -0.21
CA GLU A 107 -0.28 18.53 1.04
C GLU A 107 0.13 20.02 1.10
N PRO A 108 -0.63 20.85 1.83
CA PRO A 108 -0.26 22.24 2.08
C PRO A 108 0.75 22.39 3.25
N MET A 109 1.53 23.47 3.23
CA MET A 109 2.36 23.90 4.36
C MET A 109 2.51 25.42 4.34
N ILE A 110 2.79 26.04 5.49
CA ILE A 110 3.28 27.41 5.58
C ILE A 110 4.79 27.38 5.71
N ILE A 111 5.48 28.22 4.95
CA ILE A 111 6.94 28.37 5.01
C ILE A 111 7.25 29.69 5.71
N ARG A 112 8.04 29.65 6.79
CA ARG A 112 8.46 30.87 7.52
C ARG A 112 9.84 31.35 7.09
N ASN A 113 10.81 30.45 6.99
CA ASN A 113 12.13 30.80 6.46
C ASN A 113 12.82 29.61 5.81
N LEU A 114 13.84 29.94 5.02
CA LEU A 114 14.78 28.99 4.43
C LEU A 114 16.18 29.38 4.91
N LYS A 115 16.94 28.39 5.36
CA LYS A 115 18.34 28.54 5.79
C LYS A 115 19.23 27.80 4.81
N LEU A 116 20.19 28.53 4.24
CA LEU A 116 21.25 27.97 3.41
C LEU A 116 22.55 27.95 4.22
N PHE A 117 23.18 26.79 4.39
CA PHE A 117 24.37 26.65 5.23
C PHE A 117 25.26 25.49 4.78
N PRO A 118 26.58 25.54 5.02
CA PRO A 118 27.45 24.40 4.82
C PRO A 118 27.14 23.32 5.88
N TYR A 119 26.89 22.08 5.43
CA TYR A 119 26.73 20.96 6.35
C TYR A 119 28.07 20.58 6.98
N LYS A 120 28.06 20.29 8.28
CA LYS A 120 29.21 19.80 9.03
C LYS A 120 28.84 18.47 9.65
N ASP A 121 29.66 17.46 9.41
CA ASP A 121 29.47 16.15 10.03
C ASP A 121 29.58 16.28 11.56
N PRO A 122 28.77 15.55 12.35
CA PRO A 122 28.94 15.49 13.80
C PRO A 122 30.34 14.99 14.18
N ALA A 123 30.87 15.50 15.30
CA ALA A 123 32.15 15.03 15.84
C ALA A 123 32.03 13.56 16.30
N SER A 124 33.16 12.85 16.33
CA SER A 124 33.22 11.51 16.93
C SER A 124 32.89 11.56 18.41
N TYR A 125 32.43 10.45 18.99
CA TYR A 125 32.23 10.35 20.44
C TYR A 125 33.52 10.65 21.19
N GLU A 126 34.67 10.18 20.70
CA GLU A 126 35.98 10.42 21.33
C GLU A 126 36.30 11.92 21.44
N ASP A 127 36.08 12.68 20.36
CA ASP A 127 36.32 14.13 20.36
C ASP A 127 35.28 14.89 21.19
N THR A 128 34.04 14.42 21.19
CA THR A 128 32.96 14.97 22.02
C THR A 128 33.23 14.74 23.50
N LEU A 129 33.73 13.57 23.89
CA LEU A 129 34.10 13.26 25.28
C LEU A 129 35.28 14.12 25.75
N LYS A 130 36.31 14.32 24.91
CA LYS A 130 37.41 15.25 25.21
C LYS A 130 36.91 16.68 25.42
N ARG A 131 35.92 17.10 24.64
CA ARG A 131 35.28 18.41 24.78
C ARG A 131 34.52 18.52 26.10
N TYR A 132 33.73 17.51 26.47
CA TYR A 132 33.04 17.47 27.76
C TYR A 132 34.03 17.58 28.93
N GLN A 133 35.16 16.85 28.85
CA GLN A 133 36.23 16.93 29.86
C GLN A 133 36.88 18.33 29.90
N ALA A 134 37.14 18.94 28.74
CA ALA A 134 37.70 20.30 28.67
C ALA A 134 36.73 21.38 29.16
N GLU A 135 35.42 21.17 28.99
CA GLU A 135 34.35 22.01 29.53
C GLU A 135 34.09 21.78 31.03
N GLY A 136 34.78 20.83 31.66
CA GLY A 136 34.61 20.51 33.07
C GLY A 136 33.24 19.89 33.40
N GLN A 137 32.64 19.14 32.47
CA GLN A 137 31.37 18.46 32.71
C GLN A 137 31.56 17.30 33.69
N GLU A 138 30.71 17.23 34.71
CA GLU A 138 30.73 16.17 35.73
C GLU A 138 29.76 15.04 35.38
N GLU A 139 30.13 13.82 35.79
CA GLU A 139 29.22 12.68 35.77
C GLU A 139 28.16 12.85 36.86
N THR A 140 26.90 12.57 36.53
CA THR A 140 25.84 12.58 37.54
C THR A 140 25.93 11.37 38.45
N GLU A 141 25.32 11.43 39.63
CA GLU A 141 25.33 10.33 40.59
C GLU A 141 23.92 9.97 41.04
N GLY A 142 23.63 8.67 41.10
CA GLY A 142 22.45 8.21 41.82
C GLY A 142 21.11 8.32 41.09
N LEU A 143 21.06 8.82 39.86
CA LEU A 143 19.83 9.06 39.11
C LEU A 143 19.47 7.91 38.16
N LEU A 144 18.17 7.61 38.08
CA LEU A 144 17.57 6.69 37.12
C LEU A 144 16.18 7.24 36.76
N ILE A 145 16.04 7.65 35.51
CA ILE A 145 14.80 8.15 34.92
C ILE A 145 14.33 7.07 33.95
N GLU A 146 13.07 6.68 34.09
CA GLU A 146 12.39 5.72 33.22
C GLU A 146 11.24 6.43 32.51
N VAL A 147 11.17 6.28 31.20
CA VAL A 147 10.07 6.77 30.35
C VAL A 147 9.50 5.56 29.62
N GLN A 148 8.18 5.34 29.69
CA GLN A 148 7.56 4.21 29.00
C GLN A 148 7.54 4.45 27.49
N GLY A 149 7.59 3.37 26.71
CA GLY A 149 7.60 3.44 25.25
C GLY A 149 6.33 4.08 24.71
N GLU A 150 5.17 3.70 25.25
CA GLU A 150 3.85 4.21 24.88
C GLU A 150 3.62 5.69 25.18
N ASP A 151 4.41 6.29 26.08
CA ASP A 151 4.34 7.72 26.48
C ASP A 151 4.96 8.67 25.43
N ALA A 152 5.08 8.23 24.18
CA ALA A 152 5.58 9.05 23.10
C ALA A 152 4.71 10.29 22.87
N ILE A 153 5.33 11.47 22.81
CA ILE A 153 4.67 12.77 22.73
C ILE A 153 4.48 13.30 21.31
N ALA A 154 5.18 12.71 20.33
CA ALA A 154 5.08 13.08 18.93
C ALA A 154 5.60 11.98 18.03
N LYS A 155 4.94 11.80 16.88
CA LYS A 155 5.26 10.78 15.88
C LYS A 155 5.19 11.34 14.46
N SER A 156 5.92 10.72 13.55
CA SER A 156 5.92 11.09 12.12
C SER A 156 4.72 10.57 11.33
N SER A 157 3.99 9.59 11.87
CA SER A 157 2.95 8.85 11.17
C SER A 157 1.81 8.46 12.13
N PRO A 158 0.54 8.48 11.68
CA PRO A 158 -0.61 8.08 12.51
C PRO A 158 -0.64 6.57 12.81
N THR A 159 0.29 5.81 12.25
CA THR A 159 0.39 4.36 12.37
C THR A 159 1.32 3.94 13.51
N LEU A 160 2.04 4.92 14.08
CA LEU A 160 2.98 4.75 15.19
C LEU A 160 2.25 4.95 16.52
N TYR A 161 1.01 4.44 16.62
CA TYR A 161 0.30 4.39 17.89
C TYR A 161 0.92 3.33 18.81
N PRO A 162 0.78 3.48 20.13
CA PRO A 162 1.12 2.45 21.09
C PRO A 162 0.35 1.15 20.84
N VAL A 163 0.98 0.01 21.06
CA VAL A 163 0.43 -1.32 20.83
C VAL A 163 0.46 -2.15 22.11
N ASN A 164 -0.20 -3.30 22.05
CA ASN A 164 -0.22 -4.27 23.13
C ASN A 164 0.70 -5.46 22.82
N GLU A 165 1.70 -5.68 23.66
CA GLU A 165 2.47 -6.90 23.71
C GLU A 165 1.90 -7.82 24.80
N ARG A 166 1.49 -9.03 24.40
CA ARG A 166 0.85 -10.03 25.27
C ARG A 166 1.58 -11.37 25.29
N THR A 167 2.60 -11.56 24.46
CA THR A 167 3.36 -12.81 24.36
C THR A 167 4.45 -12.91 25.41
N SER A 168 4.74 -11.83 26.13
CA SER A 168 5.76 -11.81 27.17
C SER A 168 5.26 -11.12 28.44
N PRO A 169 5.55 -11.68 29.63
CA PRO A 169 5.34 -10.98 30.89
C PRO A 169 6.40 -9.91 31.17
N ALA A 170 7.38 -9.74 30.28
CA ALA A 170 8.52 -8.84 30.47
C ALA A 170 8.19 -7.36 30.21
N VAL A 171 6.99 -7.02 29.77
CA VAL A 171 6.57 -5.65 29.46
C VAL A 171 5.80 -5.01 30.60
N TYR A 172 5.67 -3.68 30.61
CA TYR A 172 4.85 -2.97 31.57
C TYR A 172 3.95 -1.94 30.87
N PRO A 173 2.66 -1.82 31.23
CA PRO A 173 1.90 -2.68 32.14
C PRO A 173 1.63 -4.08 31.57
N TYR A 174 1.76 -5.11 32.42
CA TYR A 174 1.47 -6.51 32.06
C TYR A 174 0.12 -6.99 32.62
N SER A 175 -0.65 -7.70 31.78
CA SER A 175 -1.76 -8.54 32.23
C SER A 175 -1.88 -9.82 31.40
N ALA A 176 -2.12 -10.95 32.07
CA ALA A 176 -2.48 -12.21 31.40
C ALA A 176 -3.96 -12.25 30.97
N LYS A 177 -4.79 -11.37 31.54
CA LYS A 177 -6.24 -11.39 31.39
C LYS A 177 -6.76 -10.25 30.50
N GLU A 178 -6.43 -9.01 30.85
CA GLU A 178 -6.86 -7.82 30.13
C GLU A 178 -5.87 -7.46 29.01
N VAL A 179 -6.35 -6.86 27.93
CA VAL A 179 -5.48 -6.21 26.95
C VAL A 179 -4.94 -4.91 27.55
N ARG A 180 -3.61 -4.74 27.50
CA ARG A 180 -2.90 -3.55 27.97
C ARG A 180 -2.03 -2.98 26.88
N ILE A 181 -2.08 -1.67 26.70
CA ILE A 181 -1.10 -0.95 25.88
C ILE A 181 0.15 -0.78 26.73
N ASN A 182 1.30 -1.19 26.19
CA ASN A 182 2.55 -1.30 26.97
C ASN A 182 3.83 -1.19 26.13
N THR A 183 3.71 -1.05 24.81
CA THR A 183 4.86 -0.89 23.93
C THR A 183 4.51 0.04 22.77
N ILE A 184 5.51 0.47 22.02
CA ILE A 184 5.32 1.24 20.80
C ILE A 184 6.26 0.75 19.69
N GLY A 185 5.79 0.85 18.45
CA GLY A 185 6.56 0.49 17.26
C GLY A 185 6.32 -0.94 16.78
N GLY A 186 7.35 -1.78 16.85
CA GLY A 186 7.33 -3.13 16.29
C GLY A 186 7.32 -3.12 14.76
N TYR A 187 6.42 -3.91 14.15
CA TYR A 187 6.30 -3.96 12.69
C TYR A 187 5.79 -2.64 12.10
N ASN A 188 5.01 -1.87 12.85
CA ASN A 188 4.48 -0.58 12.39
C ASN A 188 5.57 0.49 12.22
N TRP A 189 6.71 0.32 12.90
CA TRP A 189 7.84 1.27 12.86
C TRP A 189 9.04 0.68 12.13
N ARG A 190 8.89 0.52 10.80
CA ARG A 190 9.89 -0.14 9.94
C ARG A 190 10.36 0.69 8.75
N ILE A 191 9.65 1.75 8.39
CA ILE A 191 9.91 2.51 7.16
C ILE A 191 10.98 3.57 7.46
N PRO A 192 12.04 3.70 6.62
CA PRO A 192 13.02 4.78 6.74
C PRO A 192 12.38 6.16 6.85
N GLY A 193 12.98 7.04 7.63
CA GLY A 193 12.48 8.39 7.91
C GLY A 193 11.35 8.46 8.94
N GLN A 194 10.70 7.34 9.30
CA GLN A 194 9.73 7.35 10.40
C GLN A 194 10.42 7.60 11.74
N TRP A 195 9.85 8.46 12.58
CA TRP A 195 10.41 8.80 13.88
C TRP A 195 9.35 8.87 14.97
N ILE A 196 9.81 8.67 16.21
CA ILE A 196 9.04 8.78 17.45
C ILE A 196 9.86 9.64 18.43
N GLU A 197 9.17 10.52 19.16
CA GLU A 197 9.72 11.43 20.15
C GLU A 197 9.18 11.17 21.56
N TRP A 198 10.08 11.29 22.54
CA TRP A 198 9.79 11.21 23.96
C TRP A 198 10.35 12.45 24.67
N GLU A 199 9.62 12.94 25.66
CA GLU A 199 10.10 13.99 26.57
C GLU A 199 10.80 13.34 27.77
N ILE A 200 11.95 13.87 28.15
CA ILE A 200 12.73 13.43 29.31
C ILE A 200 13.02 14.65 30.17
N ASP A 201 12.67 14.62 31.45
CA ASP A 201 13.00 15.69 32.41
C ASP A 201 14.16 15.25 33.30
N VAL A 202 15.33 15.90 33.15
CA VAL A 202 16.51 15.59 33.94
C VAL A 202 16.68 16.56 35.11
N PRO A 203 16.94 16.07 36.34
CA PRO A 203 16.87 16.91 37.55
C PRO A 203 18.10 17.80 37.75
N GLU A 204 19.22 17.50 37.10
CA GLU A 204 20.47 18.25 37.18
C GLU A 204 21.23 18.22 35.85
N THR A 205 22.13 19.19 35.65
CA THR A 205 23.00 19.22 34.48
C THR A 205 24.18 18.28 34.70
N GLY A 206 24.48 17.43 33.72
CA GLY A 206 25.66 16.56 33.80
C GLY A 206 25.70 15.50 32.71
N LEU A 207 26.57 14.51 32.89
CA LEU A 207 26.72 13.37 31.99
C LEU A 207 25.84 12.19 32.43
N TYR A 208 25.08 11.66 31.47
CA TYR A 208 24.17 10.54 31.63
C TYR A 208 24.47 9.41 30.63
N LYS A 209 24.03 8.19 30.94
CA LYS A 209 23.90 7.08 29.99
C LYS A 209 22.46 7.01 29.50
N ILE A 210 22.28 6.48 28.29
CA ILE A 210 20.97 6.20 27.70
C ILE A 210 20.89 4.72 27.33
N ALA A 211 19.78 4.07 27.67
CA ALA A 211 19.49 2.70 27.29
C ALA A 211 18.03 2.50 26.89
N PHE A 212 17.78 1.51 26.04
CA PHE A 212 16.43 1.17 25.57
C PHE A 212 16.13 -0.28 25.93
N LYS A 213 14.96 -0.52 26.54
CA LYS A 213 14.38 -1.86 26.61
C LYS A 213 13.56 -2.07 25.36
N ALA A 214 14.10 -2.91 24.48
CA ALA A 214 13.62 -3.03 23.12
C ALA A 214 13.58 -4.48 22.65
N GLN A 215 12.78 -4.74 21.62
CA GLN A 215 12.71 -6.03 20.93
C GLN A 215 12.84 -5.85 19.42
N GLN A 216 13.62 -6.75 18.82
CA GLN A 216 13.73 -6.89 17.38
C GLN A 216 13.76 -8.40 17.08
N ASN A 217 12.62 -8.92 16.65
CA ASN A 217 12.39 -10.35 16.38
C ASN A 217 11.82 -10.59 14.97
N PHE A 218 11.79 -9.57 14.12
CA PHE A 218 11.21 -9.64 12.78
C PHE A 218 12.25 -10.02 11.72
N VAL A 219 13.43 -9.36 11.74
CA VAL A 219 14.43 -9.50 10.67
C VAL A 219 15.68 -10.19 11.21
N ARG A 220 15.95 -11.40 10.71
CA ARG A 220 17.13 -12.19 11.07
C ARG A 220 18.26 -11.93 10.07
N GLY A 221 19.49 -11.78 10.56
CA GLY A 221 20.68 -11.60 9.71
C GLY A 221 20.91 -10.18 9.21
N ILE A 222 20.01 -9.24 9.51
CA ILE A 222 20.18 -7.79 9.41
C ILE A 222 19.82 -7.23 10.79
N TYR A 223 20.33 -6.05 11.15
CA TYR A 223 19.96 -5.36 12.39
C TYR A 223 19.21 -4.07 12.04
N SER A 224 18.27 -3.68 12.90
CA SER A 224 17.50 -2.46 12.70
C SER A 224 18.34 -1.26 13.13
N THR A 225 18.40 -0.23 12.29
CA THR A 225 19.21 0.95 12.58
C THR A 225 18.33 2.14 12.90
N ARG A 226 18.77 2.97 13.86
CA ARG A 226 18.15 4.24 14.21
C ARG A 226 19.18 5.36 14.24
N GLN A 227 18.75 6.56 13.85
CA GLN A 227 19.42 7.79 14.22
C GLN A 227 18.82 8.31 15.54
N LEU A 228 19.67 8.58 16.52
CA LEU A 228 19.29 9.20 17.80
C LEU A 228 19.64 10.69 17.76
N THR A 229 18.64 11.52 18.04
CA THR A 229 18.84 12.96 18.26
C THR A 229 18.29 13.39 19.62
N ILE A 230 18.94 14.37 20.23
CA ILE A 230 18.52 15.03 21.47
C ILE A 230 18.35 16.50 21.14
N ASP A 231 17.17 17.05 21.40
CA ASP A 231 16.78 18.43 21.06
C ASP A 231 16.98 18.78 19.58
N GLY A 232 16.79 17.79 18.71
CA GLY A 232 16.94 17.92 17.25
C GLY A 232 18.36 17.87 16.73
N GLU A 233 19.37 17.65 17.58
CA GLU A 233 20.77 17.51 17.18
C GLU A 233 21.27 16.07 17.39
N VAL A 234 22.10 15.59 16.45
CA VAL A 234 22.82 14.33 16.62
C VAL A 234 23.97 14.58 17.62
N PRO A 235 23.99 13.91 18.80
CA PRO A 235 24.99 14.23 19.83
C PRO A 235 26.44 14.01 19.37
N PHE A 236 26.68 12.95 18.61
CA PHE A 236 27.96 12.59 18.00
C PHE A 236 27.74 11.54 16.92
N LYS A 237 28.73 11.35 16.05
CA LYS A 237 28.63 10.58 14.79
C LYS A 237 28.07 9.17 14.96
N GLU A 238 28.42 8.47 16.03
CA GLU A 238 27.98 7.11 16.32
C GLU A 238 26.46 7.02 16.52
N MET A 239 25.80 8.12 16.91
CA MET A 239 24.34 8.20 17.07
C MET A 239 23.59 8.35 15.74
N GLU A 240 24.29 8.53 14.61
CA GLU A 240 23.67 8.42 13.28
C GLU A 240 23.29 6.97 12.94
N LYS A 241 23.93 5.99 13.60
CA LYS A 241 23.87 4.56 13.23
C LYS A 241 23.74 3.65 14.45
N VAL A 242 22.72 3.85 15.28
CA VAL A 242 22.43 3.01 16.44
C VAL A 242 21.86 1.67 15.98
N ALA A 243 22.58 0.57 16.26
CA ALA A 243 22.22 -0.77 15.82
C ALA A 243 21.43 -1.56 16.90
N PHE A 244 20.26 -2.07 16.52
CA PHE A 244 19.38 -2.92 17.32
C PHE A 244 19.35 -4.34 16.71
N ARG A 245 20.05 -5.28 17.32
CA ARG A 245 20.27 -6.63 16.76
C ARG A 245 19.13 -7.60 17.06
N PHE A 246 18.87 -8.53 16.14
CA PHE A 246 17.89 -9.59 16.36
C PHE A 246 18.09 -10.37 17.65
N LYS A 247 17.02 -10.53 18.44
CA LYS A 247 16.96 -11.42 19.60
C LYS A 247 15.50 -11.83 19.85
N ASN A 248 15.28 -13.09 20.21
CA ASN A 248 13.99 -13.52 20.72
C ASN A 248 13.75 -12.88 22.11
N GLY A 249 12.69 -12.09 22.22
CA GLY A 249 12.30 -11.36 23.42
C GLY A 249 13.07 -10.06 23.66
N TYR A 250 12.72 -9.38 24.75
CA TYR A 250 13.27 -8.08 25.13
C TYR A 250 14.75 -8.15 25.54
N ARG A 251 15.45 -7.05 25.27
CA ARG A 251 16.84 -6.81 25.70
C ARG A 251 17.03 -5.36 26.12
N MET A 252 18.11 -5.14 26.86
CA MET A 252 18.56 -3.80 27.25
C MET A 252 19.69 -3.38 26.31
N ASP A 253 19.39 -2.47 25.39
CA ASP A 253 20.35 -1.89 24.45
C ASP A 253 20.90 -0.58 25.04
N VAL A 254 22.11 -0.66 25.60
CA VAL A 254 22.84 0.51 26.13
C VAL A 254 23.60 1.18 24.99
N MET A 255 23.49 2.50 24.84
CA MET A 255 24.25 3.22 23.82
C MET A 255 25.75 3.12 24.12
N GLY A 256 26.54 2.66 23.15
CA GLY A 256 27.97 2.30 23.32
C GLY A 256 28.20 0.83 23.75
N ALA A 257 27.13 0.08 24.00
CA ALA A 257 27.14 -1.33 24.36
C ALA A 257 28.01 -1.67 25.59
N LYS A 258 29.25 -2.12 25.37
CA LYS A 258 30.17 -2.52 26.45
C LYS A 258 30.81 -1.32 27.15
N GLU A 259 31.04 -0.25 26.40
CA GLU A 259 31.59 1.01 26.89
C GLU A 259 30.52 2.07 26.67
N PRO A 260 29.64 2.30 27.67
CA PRO A 260 28.49 3.17 27.47
C PRO A 260 28.91 4.60 27.14
N TYR A 261 28.24 5.20 26.16
CA TYR A 261 28.44 6.59 25.84
C TYR A 261 27.81 7.51 26.87
N LEU A 262 28.46 8.64 27.09
CA LEU A 262 28.02 9.71 27.96
C LEU A 262 27.38 10.85 27.15
N PHE A 263 26.19 11.27 27.58
CA PHE A 263 25.40 12.33 26.98
C PHE A 263 25.32 13.50 27.95
N LYS A 264 25.72 14.69 27.49
CA LYS A 264 25.56 15.93 28.24
C LYS A 264 24.10 16.37 28.14
N LEU A 265 23.43 16.46 29.28
CA LEU A 265 22.06 16.98 29.39
C LEU A 265 22.06 18.13 30.38
N GLU A 266 21.28 19.17 30.08
CA GLU A 266 21.09 20.32 30.97
C GLU A 266 19.87 20.08 31.86
N LYS A 267 19.85 20.64 33.07
CA LYS A 267 18.67 20.50 33.92
C LYS A 267 17.39 20.95 33.20
N GLY A 268 16.40 20.06 33.14
CA GLY A 268 15.08 20.32 32.59
C GLY A 268 14.67 19.34 31.49
N LYS A 269 13.74 19.78 30.65
CA LYS A 269 13.11 18.96 29.60
C LYS A 269 13.98 18.88 28.36
N HIS A 270 14.14 17.67 27.86
CA HIS A 270 14.82 17.32 26.62
C HIS A 270 13.91 16.46 25.73
N ILE A 271 14.06 16.60 24.43
CA ILE A 271 13.34 15.80 23.44
C ILE A 271 14.28 14.75 22.87
N LEU A 272 14.02 13.49 23.18
CA LEU A 272 14.72 12.37 22.59
C LEU A 272 13.92 11.87 21.38
N ARG A 273 14.58 11.79 20.21
CA ARG A 273 13.98 11.23 19.00
C ARG A 273 14.81 10.06 18.51
N LEU A 274 14.12 8.97 18.16
CA LEU A 274 14.67 7.93 17.30
C LEU A 274 14.03 8.01 15.92
N GLU A 275 14.84 8.03 14.88
CA GLU A 275 14.42 7.99 13.47
C GLU A 275 14.92 6.70 12.81
N THR A 276 14.08 6.01 12.06
CA THR A 276 14.45 4.84 11.28
C THR A 276 15.42 5.21 10.17
N SER A 277 16.60 4.57 10.16
CA SER A 277 17.61 4.76 9.12
C SER A 277 18.08 3.43 8.55
N LEU A 278 18.63 3.44 7.33
CA LEU A 278 19.25 2.26 6.72
C LEU A 278 20.70 2.08 7.16
N GLY A 279 21.37 3.15 7.60
CA GLY A 279 22.71 3.11 8.18
C GLY A 279 23.74 2.46 7.27
N GLU A 280 24.42 1.41 7.76
CA GLU A 280 25.44 0.70 6.97
C GLU A 280 24.87 -0.13 5.83
N PHE A 281 23.56 -0.41 5.82
CA PHE A 281 22.91 -1.15 4.75
C PHE A 281 22.54 -0.27 3.56
N ALA A 282 22.42 1.05 3.75
CA ALA A 282 21.97 1.97 2.70
C ALA A 282 22.83 1.89 1.41
N PRO A 283 24.18 1.90 1.48
CA PRO A 283 25.02 1.73 0.30
C PRO A 283 24.85 0.36 -0.35
N LEU A 284 24.75 -0.71 0.44
CA LEU A 284 24.58 -2.08 -0.06
C LEU A 284 23.28 -2.23 -0.84
N ILE A 285 22.20 -1.64 -0.36
CA ILE A 285 20.90 -1.69 -1.02
C ILE A 285 20.95 -0.90 -2.34
N ARG A 286 21.59 0.28 -2.37
CA ARG A 286 21.80 1.03 -3.62
C ARG A 286 22.59 0.22 -4.67
N GLU A 287 23.65 -0.45 -4.26
CA GLU A 287 24.45 -1.29 -5.17
C GLU A 287 23.60 -2.43 -5.78
N VAL A 288 22.70 -3.04 -5.00
CA VAL A 288 21.78 -4.07 -5.51
C VAL A 288 20.69 -3.47 -6.40
N GLU A 289 20.22 -2.26 -6.11
CA GLU A 289 19.26 -1.52 -6.93
C GLU A 289 19.86 -1.14 -8.29
N ASP A 290 21.10 -0.65 -8.32
CA ASP A 290 21.88 -0.42 -9.53
C ASP A 290 22.02 -1.70 -10.36
N SER A 291 22.40 -2.81 -9.71
CA SER A 291 22.45 -4.13 -10.37
C SER A 291 21.10 -4.50 -10.94
N LEU A 292 20.02 -4.37 -10.18
CA LEU A 292 18.68 -4.69 -10.64
C LEU A 292 18.28 -3.85 -11.86
N PHE A 293 18.57 -2.55 -11.84
CA PHE A 293 18.31 -1.65 -12.97
C PHE A 293 19.06 -2.09 -14.23
N ASN A 294 20.37 -2.32 -14.12
CA ASN A 294 21.21 -2.76 -15.23
C ASN A 294 20.80 -4.14 -15.77
N LEU A 295 20.49 -5.07 -14.87
CA LEU A 295 20.05 -6.41 -15.22
C LEU A 295 18.66 -6.41 -15.89
N ASN A 296 17.74 -5.55 -15.45
CA ASN A 296 16.45 -5.36 -16.12
C ASN A 296 16.62 -4.72 -17.50
N ALA A 297 17.57 -3.78 -17.66
CA ALA A 297 17.88 -3.21 -18.98
C ALA A 297 18.44 -4.28 -19.94
N MET A 298 19.36 -5.13 -19.48
CA MET A 298 19.85 -6.27 -20.28
C MET A 298 18.75 -7.27 -20.60
N TYR A 299 17.88 -7.59 -19.62
CA TYR A 299 16.71 -8.45 -19.84
C TYR A 299 15.84 -7.94 -20.99
N ARG A 300 15.49 -6.65 -21.00
CA ARG A 300 14.69 -6.05 -22.08
C ARG A 300 15.39 -6.15 -23.43
N LYS A 301 16.70 -5.91 -23.50
CA LYS A 301 17.47 -6.03 -24.75
C LYS A 301 17.52 -7.48 -25.26
N ILE A 302 17.66 -8.46 -24.36
CA ILE A 302 17.59 -9.88 -24.70
C ILE A 302 16.21 -10.21 -25.24
N LEU A 303 15.17 -9.79 -24.52
CA LEU A 303 13.77 -9.98 -24.91
C LEU A 303 13.49 -9.45 -26.32
N MET A 304 13.98 -8.26 -26.68
CA MET A 304 13.82 -7.69 -28.03
C MET A 304 14.41 -8.58 -29.15
N VAL A 305 15.39 -9.43 -28.83
CA VAL A 305 16.04 -10.35 -29.78
C VAL A 305 15.41 -11.74 -29.75
N THR A 306 15.09 -12.25 -28.56
CA THR A 306 14.73 -13.65 -28.33
C THR A 306 13.24 -13.91 -28.20
N GLY A 307 12.46 -12.88 -27.84
CA GLY A 307 11.10 -13.04 -27.34
C GLY A 307 11.05 -13.52 -25.88
N THR A 308 9.83 -13.64 -25.35
CA THR A 308 9.54 -14.10 -23.97
C THR A 308 9.74 -15.61 -23.79
N ALA A 309 9.59 -16.38 -24.88
CA ALA A 309 9.72 -17.83 -24.91
C ALA A 309 10.65 -18.24 -26.07
N PRO A 310 11.97 -18.07 -25.92
CA PRO A 310 12.93 -18.41 -26.97
C PRO A 310 12.90 -19.88 -27.34
N ASP A 311 13.02 -20.16 -28.64
CA ASP A 311 13.30 -21.50 -29.16
C ASP A 311 14.67 -22.01 -28.65
N GLU A 312 14.66 -23.09 -27.87
CA GLU A 312 15.85 -23.67 -27.23
C GLU A 312 16.90 -24.20 -28.22
N VAL A 313 16.53 -24.46 -29.47
CA VAL A 313 17.41 -25.05 -30.50
C VAL A 313 18.02 -23.96 -31.38
N ARG A 314 17.51 -22.73 -31.32
CA ARG A 314 17.97 -21.62 -32.14
C ARG A 314 19.11 -20.87 -31.45
N ASP A 315 20.20 -20.70 -32.18
CA ASP A 315 21.25 -19.74 -31.80
C ASP A 315 20.80 -18.32 -32.19
N TYR A 316 20.64 -17.46 -31.18
CA TYR A 316 20.26 -16.06 -31.33
C TYR A 316 21.48 -15.12 -31.40
N SER A 317 22.67 -15.62 -31.07
CA SER A 317 23.93 -14.86 -30.97
C SER A 317 23.75 -13.55 -30.20
N VAL A 318 23.12 -13.64 -29.02
CA VAL A 318 22.71 -12.48 -28.22
C VAL A 318 23.90 -11.62 -27.81
N GLU A 319 25.04 -12.24 -27.55
CA GLU A 319 26.31 -11.61 -27.22
C GLU A 319 26.89 -10.77 -28.37
N GLN A 320 26.56 -11.11 -29.62
CA GLN A 320 26.97 -10.34 -30.80
C GLN A 320 25.97 -9.23 -31.13
N ARG A 321 24.69 -9.43 -30.81
CA ARG A 321 23.60 -8.50 -31.14
C ARG A 321 23.36 -7.44 -30.08
N ILE A 322 23.73 -7.72 -28.83
CA ILE A 322 23.48 -6.84 -27.68
C ILE A 322 24.82 -6.27 -27.22
N PRO A 323 25.10 -4.98 -27.49
CA PRO A 323 26.34 -4.35 -27.09
C PRO A 323 26.57 -4.44 -25.57
N ASN A 324 27.81 -4.77 -25.20
CA ASN A 324 28.31 -4.83 -23.82
C ASN A 324 27.56 -5.81 -22.89
N LEU A 325 26.85 -6.80 -23.45
CA LEU A 325 26.05 -7.75 -22.66
C LEU A 325 26.90 -8.50 -21.63
N LEU A 326 27.95 -9.18 -22.09
CA LEU A 326 28.82 -9.99 -21.22
C LEU A 326 29.64 -9.13 -20.25
N GLU A 327 30.06 -7.93 -20.69
CA GLU A 327 30.76 -6.97 -19.83
C GLU A 327 29.87 -6.49 -18.68
N THR A 328 28.59 -6.23 -18.97
CA THR A 328 27.60 -5.84 -17.96
C THR A 328 27.33 -7.00 -17.01
N PHE A 329 27.15 -8.22 -17.51
CA PHE A 329 26.97 -9.41 -16.66
C PHE A 329 28.16 -9.64 -15.73
N GLN A 330 29.38 -9.44 -16.23
CA GLN A 330 30.59 -9.56 -15.41
C GLN A 330 30.61 -8.51 -14.30
N ALA A 331 30.38 -7.24 -14.64
CA ALA A 331 30.36 -6.15 -13.67
C ALA A 331 29.29 -6.36 -12.59
N GLU A 332 28.08 -6.77 -12.97
CA GLU A 332 27.01 -7.02 -12.00
C GLU A 332 27.22 -8.28 -11.17
N SER A 333 27.82 -9.34 -11.74
CA SER A 333 28.22 -10.52 -10.97
C SER A 333 29.21 -10.15 -9.87
N ASP A 334 30.23 -9.35 -10.21
CA ASP A 334 31.27 -8.91 -9.26
C ASP A 334 30.70 -7.98 -8.18
N ARG A 335 29.81 -7.05 -8.57
CA ARG A 335 29.11 -6.16 -7.63
C ARG A 335 28.29 -6.96 -6.62
N LEU A 336 27.46 -7.89 -7.09
CA LEU A 336 26.60 -8.71 -6.22
C LEU A 336 27.40 -9.62 -5.27
N LYS A 337 28.56 -10.15 -5.71
CA LYS A 337 29.47 -10.92 -4.86
C LYS A 337 30.07 -10.06 -3.74
N GLU A 338 30.49 -8.83 -4.05
CA GLU A 338 31.06 -7.93 -3.06
C GLU A 338 30.00 -7.48 -2.04
N VAL A 339 28.78 -7.15 -2.49
CA VAL A 339 27.66 -6.86 -1.58
C VAL A 339 27.37 -8.05 -0.66
N GLY A 340 27.30 -9.27 -1.20
CA GLY A 340 27.08 -10.48 -0.40
C GLY A 340 28.15 -10.69 0.68
N LYS A 341 29.43 -10.41 0.35
CA LYS A 341 30.54 -10.47 1.30
C LYS A 341 30.42 -9.41 2.41
N GLN A 342 30.04 -8.18 2.07
CA GLN A 342 29.87 -7.10 3.04
C GLN A 342 28.68 -7.36 3.98
N LEU A 343 27.55 -7.85 3.45
CA LEU A 343 26.41 -8.26 4.26
C LEU A 343 26.78 -9.32 5.29
N LYS A 344 27.54 -10.34 4.87
CA LYS A 344 28.01 -11.41 5.76
C LYS A 344 28.92 -10.89 6.88
N ALA A 345 29.72 -9.86 6.59
CA ALA A 345 30.56 -9.22 7.60
C ALA A 345 29.72 -8.44 8.64
N LEU A 346 28.69 -7.72 8.19
CA LEU A 346 27.80 -6.94 9.07
C LEU A 346 26.89 -7.82 9.95
N SER A 347 26.38 -8.91 9.38
CA SER A 347 25.47 -9.84 10.05
C SER A 347 26.16 -10.75 11.06
N GLY A 348 27.47 -10.99 10.91
CA GLY A 348 28.23 -11.94 11.71
C GLY A 348 28.03 -13.41 11.31
N GLY A 349 27.43 -13.70 10.15
CA GLY A 349 27.21 -15.06 9.65
C GLY A 349 26.44 -15.13 8.32
N SER A 350 26.38 -16.32 7.71
CA SER A 350 25.53 -16.53 6.52
C SER A 350 24.06 -16.38 6.86
N SER A 351 23.34 -15.62 6.05
CA SER A 351 21.90 -15.36 6.20
C SER A 351 21.16 -15.69 4.91
N ASP A 352 19.85 -15.88 5.01
CA ASP A 352 18.97 -16.08 3.83
C ASP A 352 19.07 -14.90 2.86
N SER A 353 19.39 -13.71 3.37
CA SER A 353 19.62 -12.49 2.59
C SER A 353 20.85 -12.57 1.66
N GLU A 354 21.89 -13.35 1.99
CA GLU A 354 23.08 -13.55 1.14
C GLU A 354 22.79 -14.52 -0.03
N ALA A 355 21.94 -15.52 0.21
CA ALA A 355 21.74 -16.66 -0.69
C ALA A 355 21.20 -16.26 -2.07
N LEU A 356 20.33 -15.25 -2.12
CA LEU A 356 19.77 -14.76 -3.37
C LEU A 356 20.80 -14.02 -4.23
N LEU A 357 21.60 -13.12 -3.63
CA LEU A 357 22.66 -12.38 -4.35
C LEU A 357 23.70 -13.36 -4.93
N LYS A 358 23.99 -14.43 -4.17
CA LYS A 358 24.84 -15.52 -4.63
C LYS A 358 24.21 -16.30 -5.79
N THR A 359 22.92 -16.61 -5.71
CA THR A 359 22.21 -17.32 -6.79
C THR A 359 22.26 -16.52 -8.09
N MET A 360 22.02 -15.21 -8.04
CA MET A 360 22.08 -14.35 -9.22
C MET A 360 23.50 -14.23 -9.78
N SER A 361 24.50 -13.99 -8.94
CA SER A 361 25.90 -13.89 -9.41
C SER A 361 26.42 -15.19 -10.03
N VAL A 362 26.09 -16.36 -9.46
CA VAL A 362 26.42 -17.67 -10.05
C VAL A 362 25.73 -17.85 -11.40
N GLN A 363 24.46 -17.46 -11.52
CA GLN A 363 23.75 -17.52 -12.79
C GLN A 363 24.41 -16.65 -13.87
N LEU A 364 24.83 -15.43 -13.51
CA LEU A 364 25.55 -14.53 -14.41
C LEU A 364 26.90 -15.12 -14.85
N ASP A 365 27.68 -15.67 -13.91
CA ASP A 365 28.95 -16.33 -14.21
C ASP A 365 28.79 -17.49 -15.21
N GLU A 366 27.73 -18.29 -15.04
CA GLU A 366 27.43 -19.39 -15.96
C GLU A 366 27.01 -18.89 -17.35
N MET A 367 26.25 -17.80 -17.44
CA MET A 367 25.88 -17.17 -18.71
C MET A 367 27.07 -16.51 -19.42
N ILE A 368 28.04 -15.97 -18.67
CA ILE A 368 29.28 -15.43 -19.23
C ILE A 368 30.14 -16.56 -19.80
N LYS A 369 30.23 -17.68 -19.08
CA LYS A 369 31.02 -18.84 -19.48
C LYS A 369 30.45 -19.54 -20.73
N ASP A 370 29.12 -19.60 -20.85
CA ASP A 370 28.42 -20.23 -21.96
C ASP A 370 27.27 -19.32 -22.46
N PRO A 371 27.58 -18.28 -23.27
CA PRO A 371 26.59 -17.30 -23.74
C PRO A 371 25.42 -17.90 -24.54
N ASP A 372 25.65 -19.03 -25.22
CA ASP A 372 24.61 -19.75 -25.97
C ASP A 372 23.50 -20.28 -25.05
N THR A 373 23.75 -20.34 -23.73
CA THR A 373 22.74 -20.71 -22.74
C THR A 373 21.78 -19.59 -22.34
N ILE A 374 22.07 -18.32 -22.67
CA ILE A 374 21.30 -17.17 -22.22
C ILE A 374 19.81 -17.30 -22.58
N PRO A 375 19.41 -17.65 -23.83
CA PRO A 375 18.01 -17.79 -24.18
C PRO A 375 17.27 -18.84 -23.33
N ARG A 376 17.82 -20.05 -23.18
CA ARG A 376 17.21 -21.14 -22.37
C ARG A 376 17.14 -20.84 -20.87
N ARG A 377 17.90 -19.86 -20.38
CA ARG A 377 17.95 -19.47 -18.97
C ARG A 377 17.17 -18.19 -18.67
N LEU A 378 16.52 -17.59 -19.67
CA LEU A 378 15.85 -16.30 -19.55
C LEU A 378 14.73 -16.28 -18.48
N THR A 379 13.98 -17.38 -18.34
CA THR A 379 12.96 -17.52 -17.29
C THR A 379 13.59 -17.48 -15.90
N ALA A 380 14.66 -18.24 -15.67
CA ALA A 380 15.35 -18.24 -14.39
C ALA A 380 16.00 -16.87 -14.10
N TYR A 381 16.53 -16.20 -15.12
CA TYR A 381 17.05 -14.84 -15.01
C TYR A 381 15.97 -13.88 -14.52
N LYS A 382 14.79 -13.89 -15.16
CA LYS A 382 13.63 -13.09 -14.78
C LYS A 382 13.19 -13.36 -13.34
N THR A 383 13.13 -14.63 -12.94
CA THR A 383 12.76 -15.02 -11.57
C THR A 383 13.77 -14.48 -10.56
N ASN A 384 15.07 -14.59 -10.85
CA ASN A 384 16.12 -14.14 -9.94
C ASN A 384 16.20 -12.60 -9.86
N THR A 385 16.00 -11.87 -10.95
CA THR A 385 15.89 -10.39 -10.91
C THR A 385 14.63 -9.93 -10.16
N GLY A 386 13.50 -10.63 -10.30
CA GLY A 386 12.31 -10.41 -9.47
C GLY A 386 12.59 -10.66 -7.99
N GLY A 387 13.37 -11.70 -7.69
CA GLY A 387 13.89 -11.98 -6.36
C GLY A 387 14.70 -10.82 -5.79
N LEU A 388 15.61 -10.22 -6.58
CA LEU A 388 16.44 -9.09 -6.13
C LEU A 388 15.58 -7.89 -5.72
N GLY A 389 14.52 -7.60 -6.46
CA GLY A 389 13.55 -6.57 -6.05
C GLY A 389 12.88 -6.87 -4.71
N THR A 390 12.43 -8.11 -4.52
CA THR A 390 11.85 -8.55 -3.24
C THR A 390 12.85 -8.41 -2.10
N TRP A 391 14.13 -8.69 -2.37
CA TRP A 391 15.20 -8.52 -1.39
C TRP A 391 15.42 -7.06 -1.01
N ILE A 392 15.45 -6.14 -1.98
CA ILE A 392 15.56 -4.69 -1.72
C ILE A 392 14.44 -4.24 -0.79
N LEU A 393 13.19 -4.62 -1.09
CA LEU A 393 12.03 -4.26 -0.25
C LEU A 393 12.18 -4.74 1.19
N LYS A 394 12.59 -6.01 1.40
CA LYS A 394 12.79 -6.56 2.74
C LYS A 394 14.00 -5.95 3.46
N ALA A 395 15.09 -5.68 2.75
CA ALA A 395 16.30 -5.09 3.32
C ALA A 395 16.08 -3.65 3.79
N ARG A 396 15.06 -2.97 3.26
CA ARG A 396 14.65 -1.62 3.68
C ARG A 396 13.80 -1.61 4.96
N GLU A 397 13.20 -2.73 5.34
CA GLU A 397 12.37 -2.80 6.55
C GLU A 397 13.25 -2.91 7.80
N MET A 398 13.14 -1.92 8.69
CA MET A 398 13.91 -1.83 9.93
C MET A 398 12.99 -1.78 11.16
N PRO A 399 12.18 -2.81 11.45
CA PRO A 399 11.23 -2.81 12.56
C PRO A 399 11.92 -2.79 13.94
N LEU A 400 11.38 -2.04 14.89
CA LEU A 400 11.87 -2.01 16.28
C LEU A 400 10.72 -1.74 17.22
N GLU A 401 10.62 -2.53 18.29
CA GLU A 401 9.65 -2.32 19.36
C GLU A 401 10.35 -1.79 20.61
N ILE A 402 9.78 -0.75 21.22
CA ILE A 402 10.27 -0.12 22.44
C ILE A 402 9.23 -0.30 23.54
N ASP A 403 9.70 -0.82 24.67
CA ASP A 403 8.91 -0.93 25.91
C ASP A 403 9.28 0.20 26.88
N ALA A 404 10.56 0.53 27.04
CA ALA A 404 10.98 1.62 27.93
C ALA A 404 12.32 2.25 27.53
N ILE A 405 12.52 3.50 27.96
CA ILE A 405 13.74 4.28 27.80
C ILE A 405 14.28 4.62 29.19
N TYR A 406 15.58 4.44 29.37
CA TYR A 406 16.28 4.73 30.61
C TYR A 406 17.35 5.79 30.41
N VAL A 407 17.29 6.86 31.19
CA VAL A 407 18.36 7.85 31.34
C VAL A 407 18.90 7.76 32.76
N LEU A 408 20.18 7.45 32.89
CA LEU A 408 20.75 7.08 34.19
C LEU A 408 22.15 7.63 34.41
N SER A 409 22.49 7.87 35.67
CA SER A 409 23.83 8.20 36.09
C SER A 409 24.81 7.06 35.81
N PRO A 410 26.10 7.36 35.52
CA PRO A 410 27.08 6.32 35.19
C PRO A 410 27.28 5.23 36.24
N ASP A 411 27.05 5.53 37.52
CA ASP A 411 27.16 4.60 38.65
C ASP A 411 25.98 3.63 38.79
N LYS A 412 24.83 3.92 38.16
CA LYS A 412 23.61 3.12 38.29
C LYS A 412 23.58 1.89 37.38
N LYS A 413 22.95 0.83 37.89
CA LYS A 413 22.70 -0.41 37.14
C LYS A 413 21.29 -0.40 36.57
N LEU A 414 21.17 -0.86 35.33
CA LEU A 414 19.89 -1.01 34.65
C LEU A 414 19.05 -2.15 35.25
N PRO A 415 17.71 -2.05 35.18
CA PRO A 415 16.84 -3.17 35.52
C PRO A 415 17.04 -4.36 34.57
N LYS A 416 16.54 -5.53 34.96
CA LYS A 416 16.59 -6.72 34.09
C LYS A 416 15.64 -6.52 32.91
N ALA A 417 16.09 -6.88 31.71
CA ALA A 417 15.29 -6.77 30.49
C ALA A 417 14.12 -7.77 30.40
N GLY A 418 14.12 -8.84 31.20
CA GLY A 418 13.13 -9.91 31.12
C GLY A 418 12.73 -10.47 32.48
N MET A 419 11.60 -11.16 32.49
CA MET A 419 11.10 -11.91 33.64
C MET A 419 11.64 -13.34 33.55
N GLY A 420 12.15 -13.91 34.66
CA GLY A 420 12.80 -15.23 34.62
C GLY A 420 11.86 -16.37 34.16
N PHE A 421 12.44 -17.53 33.80
CA PHE A 421 11.73 -18.70 33.26
C PHE A 421 10.39 -19.06 33.93
N PHE A 422 10.30 -18.96 35.26
CA PHE A 422 9.07 -19.28 35.99
C PHE A 422 7.92 -18.31 35.71
N ALA A 423 8.22 -17.04 35.48
CA ALA A 423 7.22 -16.04 35.14
C ALA A 423 6.69 -16.26 33.71
N GLU A 424 7.56 -16.62 32.77
CA GLU A 424 7.16 -17.02 31.41
C GLU A 424 6.27 -18.28 31.42
N LEU A 425 6.65 -19.31 32.18
CA LEU A 425 5.83 -20.51 32.33
C LEU A 425 4.46 -20.22 32.96
N TRP A 426 4.42 -19.37 33.99
CA TRP A 426 3.15 -18.97 34.61
C TRP A 426 2.29 -18.15 33.65
N HIS A 427 2.90 -17.26 32.85
CA HIS A 427 2.22 -16.53 31.80
C HIS A 427 1.52 -17.47 30.81
N GLU A 428 2.23 -18.47 30.28
CA GLU A 428 1.67 -19.45 29.35
C GLU A 428 0.48 -20.21 29.96
N ILE A 429 0.61 -20.67 31.21
CA ILE A 429 -0.47 -21.37 31.93
C ILE A 429 -1.69 -20.46 32.13
N ALA A 430 -1.47 -19.20 32.54
CA ALA A 430 -2.54 -18.25 32.78
C ALA A 430 -3.27 -17.88 31.48
N THR A 431 -2.53 -17.55 30.42
CA THR A 431 -3.09 -17.20 29.11
C THR A 431 -3.87 -18.37 28.51
N PHE A 432 -3.35 -19.60 28.62
CA PHE A 432 -4.06 -20.82 28.21
C PHE A 432 -5.37 -21.00 28.97
N PHE A 433 -5.38 -20.88 30.30
CA PHE A 433 -6.61 -20.99 31.09
C PHE A 433 -7.64 -19.92 30.68
N TYR A 434 -7.20 -18.67 30.54
CA TYR A 434 -8.08 -17.60 30.09
C TYR A 434 -8.61 -17.83 28.67
N SER A 435 -7.92 -18.56 27.79
CA SER A 435 -8.43 -18.88 26.44
C SER A 435 -9.68 -19.78 26.40
N PHE A 436 -9.97 -20.53 27.48
CA PHE A 436 -11.20 -21.33 27.57
C PHE A 436 -12.36 -20.58 28.20
N VAL A 437 -12.07 -19.52 28.94
CA VAL A 437 -13.07 -18.73 29.69
C VAL A 437 -13.38 -17.42 28.98
N ILE A 438 -12.42 -16.90 28.22
CA ILE A 438 -12.47 -15.69 27.43
C ILE A 438 -12.34 -16.11 25.97
N ASP A 439 -13.43 -16.03 25.22
CA ASP A 439 -13.39 -16.24 23.77
C ASP A 439 -12.66 -15.05 23.13
N TYR A 440 -11.39 -15.26 22.78
CA TYR A 440 -10.54 -14.25 22.16
C TYR A 440 -10.89 -13.96 20.69
N ASN A 441 -11.77 -14.77 20.06
CA ASN A 441 -12.37 -14.44 18.77
C ASN A 441 -13.72 -13.71 18.92
N GLN A 442 -14.37 -13.83 20.09
CA GLN A 442 -15.44 -12.94 20.56
C GLN A 442 -14.90 -11.90 21.56
N ILE A 443 -14.07 -10.98 21.07
CA ILE A 443 -13.77 -9.74 21.81
C ILE A 443 -14.88 -8.74 21.50
N GLY A 444 -16.07 -9.07 21.99
CA GLY A 444 -17.25 -8.22 22.02
C GLY A 444 -17.64 -7.86 23.45
N ASN A 445 -18.44 -6.81 23.58
CA ASN A 445 -19.33 -6.60 24.71
C ASN A 445 -20.25 -7.82 24.85
N VAL A 446 -19.87 -8.79 25.67
CA VAL A 446 -20.85 -9.73 26.22
C VAL A 446 -21.13 -9.28 27.64
N THR A 447 -22.19 -8.51 27.83
CA THR A 447 -22.77 -8.27 29.16
C THR A 447 -24.27 -8.09 29.05
N GLU A 448 -25.00 -9.04 29.63
CA GLU A 448 -26.09 -8.93 30.63
C GLU A 448 -27.03 -7.72 30.66
N ALA A 449 -27.18 -6.94 29.59
CA ALA A 449 -28.22 -5.92 29.48
C ALA A 449 -29.15 -6.28 28.31
N GLU A 450 -30.36 -6.76 28.63
CA GLU A 450 -31.45 -7.02 27.67
C GLU A 450 -31.88 -5.77 26.85
N ASP A 451 -31.29 -4.59 27.09
CA ASP A 451 -31.74 -3.28 26.57
C ASP A 451 -30.81 -2.60 25.52
N ARG A 452 -29.69 -3.21 25.07
CA ARG A 452 -28.85 -2.58 24.01
C ARG A 452 -29.09 -3.19 22.63
N ARG A 453 -29.54 -2.37 21.68
CA ARG A 453 -29.71 -2.71 20.25
C ARG A 453 -28.40 -3.27 19.68
N SER A 454 -28.49 -4.35 18.90
CA SER A 454 -27.33 -5.03 18.31
C SER A 454 -27.53 -5.33 16.83
N VAL A 455 -26.46 -5.23 16.05
CA VAL A 455 -26.43 -5.57 14.61
C VAL A 455 -25.39 -6.64 14.36
N THR A 456 -25.77 -7.73 13.68
CA THR A 456 -24.85 -8.75 13.19
C THR A 456 -24.37 -8.38 11.80
N VAL A 457 -23.06 -8.24 11.66
CA VAL A 457 -22.41 -7.78 10.41
C VAL A 457 -21.46 -8.87 9.93
N TRP A 458 -21.59 -9.28 8.67
CA TRP A 458 -20.61 -10.18 8.05
C TRP A 458 -19.71 -9.43 7.08
N ILE A 459 -18.41 -9.71 7.17
CA ILE A 459 -17.37 -9.15 6.30
C ILE A 459 -16.68 -10.26 5.51
N GLY A 460 -16.48 -10.02 4.20
CA GLY A 460 -15.86 -10.96 3.26
C GLY A 460 -14.35 -10.82 3.06
N SER A 461 -13.71 -9.77 3.59
CA SER A 461 -12.27 -9.52 3.42
C SER A 461 -11.36 -10.43 4.26
N GLY A 462 -10.05 -10.15 4.24
CA GLY A 462 -9.08 -10.77 5.13
C GLY A 462 -9.23 -10.35 6.60
N ARG A 463 -8.46 -11.06 7.44
CA ARG A 463 -8.45 -10.88 8.90
C ARG A 463 -8.01 -9.47 9.32
N ASP A 464 -7.03 -8.89 8.64
CA ASP A 464 -6.50 -7.57 8.99
C ASP A 464 -7.53 -6.47 8.78
N GLN A 465 -8.29 -6.54 7.68
CA GLN A 465 -9.41 -5.63 7.42
C GLN A 465 -10.51 -5.78 8.48
N ALA A 466 -10.85 -7.02 8.86
CA ALA A 466 -11.87 -7.27 9.88
C ALA A 466 -11.43 -6.77 11.27
N ASN A 467 -10.16 -6.96 11.64
CA ASN A 467 -9.60 -6.45 12.89
C ASN A 467 -9.59 -4.92 12.91
N THR A 468 -9.17 -4.29 11.81
CA THR A 468 -9.16 -2.82 11.65
C THR A 468 -10.58 -2.25 11.81
N LEU A 469 -11.55 -2.80 11.07
CA LEU A 469 -12.95 -2.41 11.19
C LEU A 469 -13.47 -2.60 12.62
N LYS A 470 -13.12 -3.72 13.27
CA LYS A 470 -13.53 -3.99 14.65
C LYS A 470 -13.02 -2.93 15.61
N SER A 471 -11.74 -2.57 15.53
CA SER A 471 -11.16 -1.49 16.33
C SER A 471 -11.93 -0.18 16.12
N MET A 472 -12.20 0.19 14.87
CA MET A 472 -12.95 1.41 14.57
C MET A 472 -14.40 1.39 15.09
N ILE A 473 -15.07 0.24 15.05
CA ILE A 473 -16.42 0.05 15.63
C ILE A 473 -16.41 0.29 17.14
N ASP A 474 -15.40 -0.20 17.83
CA ASP A 474 -15.28 -0.09 19.28
C ASP A 474 -14.83 1.32 19.72
N GLU A 475 -14.00 1.97 18.90
CA GLU A 475 -13.48 3.33 19.14
C GLU A 475 -14.54 4.41 18.85
N THR A 476 -15.35 4.24 17.79
CA THR A 476 -16.22 5.33 17.29
C THR A 476 -17.70 4.94 17.25
N PHE A 477 -18.08 3.88 16.54
CA PHE A 477 -19.50 3.58 16.30
C PHE A 477 -20.27 3.26 17.58
N THR A 478 -19.78 2.30 18.36
CA THR A 478 -20.47 1.81 19.55
C THR A 478 -20.55 2.90 20.64
N PRO A 479 -19.47 3.64 20.96
CA PRO A 479 -19.54 4.73 21.93
C PRO A 479 -20.48 5.88 21.52
N LEU A 480 -20.51 6.26 20.24
CA LEU A 480 -21.33 7.37 19.75
C LEU A 480 -22.83 7.03 19.64
N THR A 481 -23.14 5.79 19.25
CA THR A 481 -24.52 5.38 18.94
C THR A 481 -25.18 4.56 20.03
N GLY A 482 -24.40 3.91 20.90
CA GLY A 482 -24.87 2.91 21.85
C GLY A 482 -25.30 1.58 21.22
N ILE A 483 -25.12 1.40 19.91
CA ILE A 483 -25.46 0.18 19.17
C ILE A 483 -24.26 -0.77 19.17
N ASN A 484 -24.47 -2.01 19.60
CA ASN A 484 -23.42 -3.03 19.54
C ASN A 484 -23.33 -3.65 18.13
N VAL A 485 -22.12 -4.00 17.69
CA VAL A 485 -21.91 -4.71 16.43
C VAL A 485 -21.24 -6.06 16.66
N ASN A 486 -21.91 -7.12 16.22
CA ASN A 486 -21.36 -8.48 16.18
C ASN A 486 -20.74 -8.71 14.79
N LEU A 487 -19.49 -8.29 14.62
CA LEU A 487 -18.73 -8.45 13.38
C LEU A 487 -18.20 -9.88 13.23
N LYS A 488 -18.52 -10.55 12.12
CA LYS A 488 -18.06 -11.91 11.80
C LYS A 488 -17.36 -11.95 10.46
N LEU A 489 -16.15 -12.53 10.46
CA LEU A 489 -15.49 -12.93 9.23
C LEU A 489 -16.25 -14.13 8.63
N ALA A 490 -16.79 -13.99 7.43
CA ALA A 490 -17.59 -15.03 6.81
C ALA A 490 -17.21 -15.23 5.34
N GLN A 491 -17.35 -16.47 4.87
CA GLN A 491 -17.22 -16.78 3.45
C GLN A 491 -18.52 -16.38 2.74
N MET A 492 -18.49 -15.33 1.91
CA MET A 492 -19.72 -14.74 1.34
C MET A 492 -20.56 -15.72 0.52
N GLN A 493 -19.99 -16.82 0.00
CA GLN A 493 -20.80 -17.86 -0.67
C GLN A 493 -21.82 -18.54 0.26
N THR A 494 -21.64 -18.49 1.58
CA THR A 494 -22.60 -19.06 2.54
C THR A 494 -23.74 -18.10 2.85
N LEU A 495 -23.68 -16.85 2.39
CA LEU A 495 -24.68 -15.83 2.67
C LEU A 495 -26.07 -16.28 2.21
N LEU A 496 -26.21 -16.79 0.98
CA LEU A 496 -27.51 -17.19 0.45
C LEU A 496 -28.12 -18.38 1.21
N PRO A 497 -27.40 -19.51 1.42
CA PRO A 497 -27.88 -20.58 2.28
C PRO A 497 -28.24 -20.12 3.70
N ALA A 498 -27.44 -19.23 4.31
CA ALA A 498 -27.70 -18.72 5.65
C ALA A 498 -28.95 -17.83 5.70
N THR A 499 -29.14 -16.94 4.72
CA THR A 499 -30.35 -16.13 4.59
C THR A 499 -31.59 -17.00 4.43
N LEU A 500 -31.53 -18.05 3.59
CA LEU A 500 -32.64 -19.00 3.40
C LEU A 500 -32.94 -19.82 4.68
N ALA A 501 -31.92 -20.09 5.49
CA ALA A 501 -32.06 -20.79 6.77
C ALA A 501 -32.48 -19.87 7.94
N GLY A 502 -32.66 -18.56 7.72
CA GLY A 502 -32.95 -17.58 8.78
C GLY A 502 -31.79 -17.36 9.74
N GLN A 503 -30.56 -17.63 9.30
CA GLN A 503 -29.32 -17.50 10.09
C GLN A 503 -28.33 -16.51 9.46
N GLY A 504 -28.80 -15.71 8.50
CA GLY A 504 -28.01 -14.66 7.86
C GLY A 504 -27.71 -13.49 8.80
N PRO A 505 -26.78 -12.61 8.43
CA PRO A 505 -26.54 -11.35 9.15
C PRO A 505 -27.65 -10.34 8.90
N ASP A 506 -27.64 -9.25 9.68
CA ASP A 506 -28.44 -8.05 9.39
C ASP A 506 -27.82 -7.27 8.23
N VAL A 507 -26.49 -7.18 8.19
CA VAL A 507 -25.71 -6.47 7.17
C VAL A 507 -24.60 -7.35 6.62
N ALA A 508 -24.46 -7.39 5.29
CA ALA A 508 -23.35 -8.03 4.59
C ALA A 508 -22.51 -6.98 3.85
N MET A 509 -21.21 -6.97 4.09
CA MET A 509 -20.27 -5.97 3.56
C MET A 509 -19.34 -6.58 2.51
N GLN A 510 -18.77 -5.72 1.68
CA GLN A 510 -17.80 -6.04 0.62
C GLN A 510 -18.33 -7.11 -0.34
N ILE A 511 -19.62 -7.06 -0.62
CA ILE A 511 -20.26 -7.97 -1.56
C ILE A 511 -20.10 -7.46 -2.99
N GLY A 512 -19.97 -8.40 -3.93
CA GLY A 512 -19.82 -8.10 -5.35
C GLY A 512 -21.05 -7.40 -5.94
N ASN A 513 -20.83 -6.72 -7.07
CA ASN A 513 -21.83 -5.85 -7.70
C ASN A 513 -23.15 -6.54 -8.07
N ASP A 514 -23.12 -7.83 -8.35
CA ASP A 514 -24.27 -8.63 -8.78
C ASP A 514 -25.18 -9.04 -7.62
N LEU A 515 -24.65 -9.15 -6.39
CA LEU A 515 -25.37 -9.76 -5.27
C LEU A 515 -26.58 -8.93 -4.77
N PRO A 516 -26.51 -7.60 -4.58
CA PRO A 516 -27.62 -6.83 -4.02
C PRO A 516 -28.92 -6.99 -4.81
N VAL A 517 -28.86 -6.83 -6.12
CA VAL A 517 -30.02 -6.92 -7.01
C VAL A 517 -30.52 -8.37 -7.11
N ASN A 518 -29.63 -9.35 -7.10
CA ASN A 518 -30.00 -10.76 -7.02
C ASN A 518 -30.79 -11.09 -5.73
N TYR A 519 -30.44 -10.49 -4.59
CA TYR A 519 -31.17 -10.68 -3.33
C TYR A 519 -32.48 -9.90 -3.33
N ALA A 520 -32.50 -8.70 -3.90
CA ALA A 520 -33.69 -7.88 -4.07
C ALA A 520 -34.79 -8.60 -4.86
N MET A 521 -34.42 -9.25 -5.97
CA MET A 521 -35.36 -10.06 -6.78
C MET A 521 -36.01 -11.21 -6.00
N ARG A 522 -35.37 -11.67 -4.91
CA ARG A 522 -35.84 -12.75 -4.04
C ARG A 522 -36.53 -12.21 -2.77
N ASN A 523 -36.75 -10.90 -2.67
CA ASN A 523 -37.22 -10.21 -1.46
C ASN A 523 -36.35 -10.48 -0.22
N ALA A 524 -35.05 -10.69 -0.42
CA ALA A 524 -34.07 -10.98 0.63
C ALA A 524 -33.20 -9.77 0.99
N ALA A 525 -33.30 -8.67 0.23
CA ALA A 525 -32.60 -7.41 0.45
C ALA A 525 -33.60 -6.30 0.80
N ALA A 526 -33.26 -5.47 1.78
CA ALA A 526 -34.06 -4.30 2.13
C ALA A 526 -33.85 -3.18 1.09
N ASP A 527 -34.94 -2.48 0.73
CA ASP A 527 -34.88 -1.30 -0.12
C ASP A 527 -34.47 -0.07 0.71
N LEU A 528 -33.26 0.43 0.46
CA LEU A 528 -32.67 1.54 1.21
C LEU A 528 -33.35 2.88 0.90
N THR A 529 -34.09 3.01 -0.20
CA THR A 529 -34.82 4.24 -0.54
C THR A 529 -35.97 4.55 0.41
N GLN A 530 -36.37 3.57 1.24
CA GLN A 530 -37.42 3.74 2.24
C GLN A 530 -36.94 4.52 3.48
N PHE A 531 -35.63 4.69 3.68
CA PHE A 531 -35.10 5.47 4.80
C PHE A 531 -35.17 6.98 4.52
N PRO A 532 -35.67 7.81 5.46
CA PRO A 532 -35.93 9.24 5.20
C PRO A 532 -34.71 10.06 4.74
N ASP A 533 -33.51 9.68 5.17
CA ASP A 533 -32.24 10.35 4.88
C ASP A 533 -31.43 9.69 3.75
N PHE A 534 -31.99 8.71 3.04
CA PHE A 534 -31.32 8.04 1.92
C PHE A 534 -30.81 9.03 0.85
N GLU A 535 -31.62 10.01 0.48
CA GLU A 535 -31.27 11.04 -0.51
C GLU A 535 -30.11 11.95 -0.07
N GLU A 536 -29.86 12.07 1.23
CA GLU A 536 -28.68 12.78 1.74
C GLU A 536 -27.45 11.88 1.66
N VAL A 537 -27.58 10.62 2.09
CA VAL A 537 -26.51 9.63 2.07
C VAL A 537 -26.06 9.31 0.65
N SER A 538 -26.97 9.25 -0.32
CA SER A 538 -26.68 8.92 -1.72
C SER A 538 -25.76 9.94 -2.40
N LYS A 539 -25.79 11.22 -1.98
CA LYS A 539 -24.93 12.28 -2.52
C LYS A 539 -23.44 12.07 -2.28
N ARG A 540 -23.07 11.16 -1.37
CA ARG A 540 -21.66 10.79 -1.12
C ARG A 540 -21.04 10.00 -2.27
N PHE A 541 -21.85 9.42 -3.15
CA PHE A 541 -21.41 8.54 -4.22
C PHE A 541 -21.83 9.07 -5.59
N ARG A 542 -21.16 8.59 -6.63
CA ARG A 542 -21.56 8.87 -8.01
C ARG A 542 -22.69 7.94 -8.43
N GLU A 543 -23.52 8.42 -9.35
CA GLU A 543 -24.59 7.61 -9.96
C GLU A 543 -24.05 6.29 -10.54
N SER A 544 -22.88 6.33 -11.19
CA SER A 544 -22.23 5.15 -11.77
C SER A 544 -21.94 4.02 -10.77
N ALA A 545 -21.79 4.33 -9.48
CA ALA A 545 -21.60 3.35 -8.42
C ALA A 545 -22.91 2.68 -7.99
N PHE A 546 -24.05 3.37 -8.11
CA PHE A 546 -25.37 2.87 -7.70
C PHE A 546 -26.08 2.05 -8.76
N VAL A 547 -25.76 2.25 -10.05
CA VAL A 547 -26.36 1.52 -11.16
C VAL A 547 -26.41 -0.01 -10.94
N PRO A 548 -25.34 -0.71 -10.51
CA PRO A 548 -25.42 -2.16 -10.27
C PRO A 548 -26.29 -2.55 -9.08
N TYR A 549 -26.61 -1.62 -8.16
CA TYR A 549 -27.42 -1.86 -6.96
C TYR A 549 -28.87 -1.41 -7.09
N SER A 550 -29.21 -0.82 -8.25
CA SER A 550 -30.52 -0.24 -8.52
C SER A 550 -31.38 -1.27 -9.24
N TYR A 551 -32.56 -1.54 -8.71
CA TYR A 551 -33.52 -2.44 -9.34
C TYR A 551 -34.93 -1.89 -9.19
N GLN A 552 -35.64 -1.80 -10.32
CA GLN A 552 -36.91 -1.08 -10.43
C GLN A 552 -36.78 0.39 -10.00
N LYS A 553 -37.30 0.76 -8.82
CA LYS A 553 -37.20 2.10 -8.23
C LYS A 553 -36.46 2.11 -6.90
N GLY A 554 -35.99 0.95 -6.44
CA GLY A 554 -35.28 0.79 -5.17
C GLY A 554 -33.77 0.68 -5.36
N VAL A 555 -33.04 0.89 -4.26
CA VAL A 555 -31.59 0.76 -4.17
C VAL A 555 -31.27 -0.17 -3.01
N TYR A 556 -30.50 -1.22 -3.28
CA TYR A 556 -30.38 -2.35 -2.35
C TYR A 556 -28.99 -2.49 -1.72
N ALA A 557 -28.08 -1.55 -1.98
CA ALA A 557 -26.79 -1.46 -1.31
C ALA A 557 -26.25 -0.04 -1.33
N LEU A 558 -25.40 0.29 -0.35
CA LEU A 558 -24.52 1.46 -0.43
C LEU A 558 -23.19 1.06 -1.05
N PRO A 559 -22.65 1.82 -2.02
CA PRO A 559 -21.31 1.57 -2.55
C PRO A 559 -20.24 1.67 -1.46
N GLU A 560 -19.34 0.71 -1.41
CA GLU A 560 -18.16 0.72 -0.53
C GLU A 560 -16.90 1.07 -1.31
N THR A 561 -16.65 0.32 -2.38
CA THR A 561 -15.51 0.55 -3.27
C THR A 561 -15.99 0.87 -4.67
N GLN A 562 -15.22 1.67 -5.38
CA GLN A 562 -15.47 1.95 -6.79
C GLN A 562 -14.16 1.89 -7.56
N THR A 563 -14.08 0.95 -8.50
CA THR A 563 -12.85 0.70 -9.27
C THR A 563 -13.11 0.78 -10.77
N PHE A 564 -12.07 1.05 -11.56
CA PHE A 564 -12.14 1.14 -13.02
C PHE A 564 -10.73 1.13 -13.62
N ASN A 565 -10.65 0.82 -14.91
CA ASN A 565 -9.38 0.75 -15.63
C ASN A 565 -8.79 2.13 -15.94
N MET A 566 -7.46 2.21 -15.85
CA MET A 566 -6.62 3.30 -16.36
C MET A 566 -5.58 2.74 -17.33
N LEU A 567 -4.98 3.61 -18.16
CA LEU A 567 -3.86 3.24 -19.01
C LEU A 567 -2.54 3.51 -18.28
N PHE A 568 -1.83 2.45 -17.93
CA PHE A 568 -0.49 2.50 -17.35
C PHE A 568 0.56 2.48 -18.46
N TYR A 569 1.64 3.25 -18.30
CA TYR A 569 2.72 3.31 -19.28
C TYR A 569 4.09 3.60 -18.65
N ARG A 570 5.14 3.02 -19.26
CA ARG A 570 6.55 3.23 -18.95
C ARG A 570 7.11 4.38 -19.79
N LYS A 571 7.31 5.54 -19.17
CA LYS A 571 7.87 6.75 -19.81
C LYS A 571 9.24 6.49 -20.43
N ASP A 572 10.09 5.78 -19.71
CA ASP A 572 11.44 5.44 -20.14
C ASP A 572 11.43 4.52 -21.37
N VAL A 573 10.59 3.48 -21.37
CA VAL A 573 10.49 2.53 -22.50
C VAL A 573 9.81 3.18 -23.71
N LEU A 574 8.74 3.95 -23.51
CA LEU A 574 8.08 4.69 -24.60
C LEU A 574 9.06 5.68 -25.25
N LYS A 575 9.86 6.39 -24.46
CA LYS A 575 10.90 7.30 -24.96
C LYS A 575 11.99 6.55 -25.73
N GLU A 576 12.43 5.38 -25.26
CA GLU A 576 13.39 4.52 -25.96
C GLU A 576 12.86 4.06 -27.33
N LEU A 577 11.56 3.75 -27.41
CA LEU A 577 10.90 3.34 -28.64
C LEU A 577 10.43 4.49 -29.53
N GLY A 578 10.57 5.75 -29.09
CA GLY A 578 10.05 6.93 -29.79
C GLY A 578 8.52 6.95 -29.91
N LEU A 579 7.82 6.44 -28.89
CA LEU A 579 6.37 6.34 -28.82
C LEU A 579 5.77 7.41 -27.91
N ASP A 580 4.66 8.01 -28.35
CA ASP A 580 3.80 8.85 -27.52
C ASP A 580 2.76 8.00 -26.76
N ILE A 581 2.14 8.62 -25.75
CA ILE A 581 1.05 7.99 -24.99
C ILE A 581 -0.20 7.96 -25.87
N PRO A 582 -0.86 6.80 -26.10
CA PRO A 582 -2.01 6.71 -26.99
C PRO A 582 -3.25 7.37 -26.40
N HIS A 583 -3.97 8.14 -27.22
CA HIS A 583 -5.22 8.78 -26.83
C HIS A 583 -6.46 8.08 -27.39
N THR A 584 -6.29 7.30 -28.45
CA THR A 584 -7.37 6.59 -29.16
C THR A 584 -7.04 5.12 -29.38
N TRP A 585 -8.05 4.29 -29.63
CA TRP A 585 -7.84 2.89 -30.02
C TRP A 585 -7.07 2.73 -31.34
N GLY A 586 -7.13 3.72 -32.23
CA GLY A 586 -6.29 3.76 -33.43
C GLY A 586 -4.80 3.94 -33.11
N ASP A 587 -4.48 4.79 -32.13
CA ASP A 587 -3.11 4.94 -31.62
C ASP A 587 -2.62 3.62 -31.00
N VAL A 588 -3.50 2.91 -30.29
CA VAL A 588 -3.22 1.57 -29.76
C VAL A 588 -2.84 0.61 -30.89
N SER A 589 -3.64 0.51 -31.95
CA SER A 589 -3.30 -0.36 -33.10
C SER A 589 -1.95 -0.02 -33.73
N ASN A 590 -1.61 1.27 -33.86
CA ASN A 590 -0.33 1.71 -34.40
C ASN A 590 0.86 1.33 -33.49
N LEU A 591 0.70 1.52 -32.18
CA LEU A 591 1.77 1.23 -31.22
C LEU A 591 1.99 -0.29 -31.06
N LEU A 592 0.94 -1.11 -31.22
CA LEU A 592 1.06 -2.58 -31.20
C LEU A 592 2.04 -3.09 -32.25
N ALA A 593 2.08 -2.48 -33.44
CA ALA A 593 3.05 -2.86 -34.48
C ALA A 593 4.50 -2.60 -34.03
N VAL A 594 4.75 -1.50 -33.32
CA VAL A 594 6.08 -1.16 -32.80
C VAL A 594 6.46 -2.07 -31.64
N LEU A 595 5.53 -2.36 -30.71
CA LEU A 595 5.78 -3.30 -29.61
C LEU A 595 6.08 -4.70 -30.14
N ASN A 596 5.26 -5.23 -31.05
CA ASN A 596 5.46 -6.55 -31.65
C ASN A 596 6.80 -6.67 -32.38
N LYS A 597 7.23 -5.62 -33.10
CA LYS A 597 8.55 -5.58 -33.75
C LYS A 597 9.69 -5.72 -32.73
N ASN A 598 9.50 -5.19 -31.52
CA ASN A 598 10.46 -5.23 -30.43
C ASN A 598 10.17 -6.36 -29.41
N GLN A 599 9.34 -7.36 -29.77
CA GLN A 599 8.96 -8.49 -28.90
C GLN A 599 8.34 -8.08 -27.54
N MET A 600 7.80 -6.86 -27.46
CA MET A 600 7.11 -6.34 -26.29
C MET A 600 5.60 -6.50 -26.43
N GLN A 601 4.88 -6.45 -25.32
CA GLN A 601 3.44 -6.70 -25.29
C GLN A 601 2.64 -5.54 -24.72
N PHE A 602 1.37 -5.46 -25.12
CA PHE A 602 0.39 -4.55 -24.54
C PHE A 602 -0.54 -5.36 -23.63
N ALA A 603 -0.76 -4.91 -22.41
CA ALA A 603 -1.67 -5.60 -21.51
C ALA A 603 -3.12 -5.17 -21.74
N LEU A 604 -3.98 -6.12 -22.13
CA LEU A 604 -5.44 -5.97 -22.09
C LEU A 604 -6.01 -7.00 -21.10
N PRO A 605 -6.71 -6.56 -20.03
CA PRO A 605 -7.16 -7.47 -19.00
C PRO A 605 -8.25 -8.40 -19.50
N LEU A 606 -8.06 -9.69 -19.23
CA LEU A 606 -9.07 -10.74 -19.42
C LEU A 606 -9.38 -11.39 -18.09
N VAL A 607 -10.65 -11.36 -17.69
CA VAL A 607 -11.15 -12.17 -16.57
C VAL A 607 -11.45 -13.56 -17.14
N LEU A 608 -10.52 -14.50 -16.96
CA LEU A 608 -10.59 -15.84 -17.56
C LEU A 608 -11.20 -16.88 -16.64
N GLN A 609 -11.16 -16.65 -15.32
CA GLN A 609 -11.66 -17.56 -14.30
C GLN A 609 -12.27 -16.78 -13.14
N PRO A 610 -13.30 -17.33 -12.48
CA PRO A 610 -13.79 -16.80 -11.21
C PRO A 610 -12.68 -16.86 -10.16
N SER A 611 -12.66 -15.88 -9.26
CA SER A 611 -11.65 -15.79 -8.19
C SER A 611 -11.82 -16.90 -7.15
N TYR A 612 -13.05 -17.43 -7.01
CA TYR A 612 -13.38 -18.57 -6.16
C TYR A 612 -14.49 -19.44 -6.75
N PRO A 613 -14.58 -20.73 -6.37
CA PRO A 613 -15.63 -21.62 -6.85
C PRO A 613 -17.03 -21.08 -6.54
N GLY A 614 -17.86 -20.95 -7.59
CA GLY A 614 -19.24 -20.48 -7.46
C GLY A 614 -19.45 -18.97 -7.70
N GLU A 615 -18.39 -18.19 -7.91
CA GLU A 615 -18.51 -16.78 -8.30
C GLU A 615 -19.03 -16.61 -9.72
N ASN A 616 -19.86 -15.59 -9.93
CA ASN A 616 -20.31 -15.18 -11.26
C ASN A 616 -19.18 -14.47 -12.00
N ILE A 617 -19.03 -14.76 -13.30
CA ILE A 617 -18.04 -14.05 -14.13
C ILE A 617 -18.68 -12.73 -14.58
N PRO A 618 -18.15 -11.56 -14.17
CA PRO A 618 -18.67 -10.28 -14.63
C PRO A 618 -18.38 -10.08 -16.12
N PRO A 619 -19.16 -9.23 -16.82
CA PRO A 619 -18.81 -8.83 -18.18
C PRO A 619 -17.39 -8.28 -18.27
N ASN A 620 -16.64 -8.69 -19.30
CA ASN A 620 -15.25 -8.28 -19.46
C ASN A 620 -15.14 -6.76 -19.59
N SER A 621 -14.23 -6.15 -18.82
CA SER A 621 -14.10 -4.70 -18.73
C SER A 621 -13.63 -4.04 -20.03
N VAL A 622 -12.81 -4.72 -20.85
CA VAL A 622 -12.35 -4.21 -22.16
C VAL A 622 -13.50 -4.22 -23.16
N TYR A 623 -14.26 -5.31 -23.24
CA TYR A 623 -15.46 -5.36 -24.10
C TYR A 623 -16.47 -4.28 -23.72
N ALA A 624 -16.76 -4.15 -22.42
CA ALA A 624 -17.67 -3.12 -21.91
C ALA A 624 -17.19 -1.70 -22.25
N THR A 625 -15.90 -1.42 -22.08
CA THR A 625 -15.27 -0.14 -22.46
C THR A 625 -15.51 0.16 -23.93
N LEU A 626 -15.17 -0.77 -24.83
CA LEU A 626 -15.36 -0.58 -26.27
C LEU A 626 -16.84 -0.43 -26.63
N LEU A 627 -17.72 -1.19 -25.99
CA LEU A 627 -19.16 -1.15 -26.24
C LEU A 627 -19.73 0.23 -25.90
N MET A 628 -19.47 0.72 -24.69
CA MET A 628 -19.94 2.02 -24.20
C MET A 628 -19.40 3.17 -25.05
N GLN A 629 -18.10 3.14 -25.38
CA GLN A 629 -17.48 4.18 -26.20
C GLN A 629 -18.04 4.25 -27.64
N ASN A 630 -18.59 3.15 -28.15
CA ASN A 630 -19.28 3.08 -29.44
C ASN A 630 -20.80 3.36 -29.33
N GLY A 631 -21.29 3.77 -28.16
CA GLY A 631 -22.71 4.06 -27.90
C GLY A 631 -23.59 2.82 -27.77
N GLY A 632 -23.00 1.66 -27.49
CA GLY A 632 -23.71 0.42 -27.21
C GLY A 632 -24.06 0.26 -25.73
N GLN A 633 -24.93 -0.70 -25.45
CA GLN A 633 -25.40 -1.04 -24.10
C GLN A 633 -25.51 -2.57 -23.95
N PHE A 634 -25.49 -3.07 -22.72
CA PHE A 634 -25.64 -4.51 -22.47
C PHE A 634 -27.07 -5.00 -22.64
N TYR A 635 -28.05 -4.18 -22.25
CA TYR A 635 -29.46 -4.56 -22.22
C TYR A 635 -30.34 -3.45 -22.80
N ARG A 636 -31.42 -3.85 -23.48
CA ARG A 636 -32.43 -2.95 -24.05
C ARG A 636 -33.79 -3.13 -23.38
N ASN A 637 -34.77 -2.31 -23.77
CA ASN A 637 -36.15 -2.35 -23.29
C ASN A 637 -36.27 -2.28 -21.76
N GLY A 638 -35.37 -1.55 -21.09
CA GLY A 638 -35.34 -1.44 -19.62
C GLY A 638 -34.82 -2.70 -18.92
N GLY A 639 -33.86 -3.41 -19.52
CA GLY A 639 -33.24 -4.61 -18.92
C GLY A 639 -34.02 -5.90 -19.15
N LYS A 640 -34.94 -5.90 -20.12
CA LYS A 640 -35.79 -7.06 -20.45
C LYS A 640 -35.15 -8.00 -21.46
N GLU A 641 -34.23 -7.47 -22.26
CA GLU A 641 -33.56 -8.19 -23.32
C GLU A 641 -32.09 -7.82 -23.36
N SER A 642 -31.25 -8.77 -23.78
CA SER A 642 -29.87 -8.50 -24.16
C SER A 642 -29.84 -7.63 -25.41
N ASP A 643 -28.94 -6.65 -25.46
CA ASP A 643 -28.70 -5.81 -26.64
C ASP A 643 -27.37 -6.15 -27.34
N LEU A 644 -26.73 -7.22 -26.89
CA LEU A 644 -25.43 -7.64 -27.39
C LEU A 644 -25.49 -8.27 -28.80
N ASP A 645 -26.67 -8.63 -29.29
CA ASP A 645 -26.96 -9.03 -30.68
C ASP A 645 -27.12 -7.81 -31.63
N SER A 646 -27.10 -6.59 -31.10
CA SER A 646 -27.14 -5.38 -31.91
C SER A 646 -25.92 -5.29 -32.83
N ARG A 647 -26.04 -4.46 -33.89
CA ARG A 647 -24.91 -4.20 -34.79
C ARG A 647 -23.68 -3.70 -34.04
N ILE A 648 -23.87 -2.78 -33.09
CA ILE A 648 -22.77 -2.23 -32.26
C ILE A 648 -22.19 -3.32 -31.37
N GLY A 649 -23.02 -4.15 -30.72
CA GLY A 649 -22.56 -5.26 -29.88
C GLY A 649 -21.70 -6.27 -30.62
N VAL A 650 -22.14 -6.67 -31.82
CA VAL A 650 -21.42 -7.62 -32.69
C VAL A 650 -20.13 -7.04 -33.27
N GLU A 651 -20.16 -5.79 -33.76
CA GLU A 651 -18.96 -5.11 -34.28
C GLU A 651 -17.92 -4.90 -33.18
N THR A 652 -18.36 -4.50 -31.98
CA THR A 652 -17.50 -4.38 -30.80
C THR A 652 -16.87 -5.72 -30.42
N PHE A 653 -17.66 -6.80 -30.44
CA PHE A 653 -17.18 -8.13 -30.09
C PHE A 653 -16.11 -8.61 -31.07
N LYS A 654 -16.32 -8.34 -32.37
CA LYS A 654 -15.32 -8.60 -33.40
C LYS A 654 -14.00 -7.87 -33.11
N VAL A 655 -14.04 -6.54 -32.91
CA VAL A 655 -12.85 -5.73 -32.60
C VAL A 655 -12.13 -6.26 -31.35
N TRP A 656 -12.88 -6.58 -30.31
CA TRP A 656 -12.31 -7.14 -29.08
C TRP A 656 -11.60 -8.48 -29.33
N THR A 657 -12.18 -9.37 -30.12
CA THR A 657 -11.54 -10.66 -30.48
C THR A 657 -10.31 -10.50 -31.38
N GLU A 658 -10.29 -9.48 -32.26
CA GLU A 658 -9.17 -9.22 -33.18
C GLU A 658 -7.86 -8.86 -32.44
N PHE A 659 -7.93 -8.25 -31.25
CA PHE A 659 -6.75 -8.06 -30.40
C PHE A 659 -6.01 -9.37 -30.09
N TYR A 660 -6.71 -10.50 -30.06
CA TYR A 660 -6.12 -11.80 -29.73
C TYR A 660 -5.90 -12.67 -30.97
N THR A 661 -6.82 -12.64 -31.94
CA THR A 661 -6.69 -13.43 -33.17
C THR A 661 -5.67 -12.84 -34.13
N ASP A 662 -5.60 -11.51 -34.23
CA ASP A 662 -4.82 -10.83 -35.27
C ASP A 662 -3.56 -10.22 -34.65
N TYR A 663 -3.72 -9.47 -33.56
CA TYR A 663 -2.60 -8.83 -32.86
C TYR A 663 -1.87 -9.74 -31.87
N ARG A 664 -2.37 -10.97 -31.65
CA ARG A 664 -1.75 -12.02 -30.83
C ARG A 664 -1.42 -11.58 -29.40
N LEU A 665 -2.25 -10.74 -28.80
CA LEU A 665 -2.07 -10.37 -27.39
C LEU A 665 -2.16 -11.60 -26.48
N GLU A 666 -1.39 -11.56 -25.40
CA GLU A 666 -1.42 -12.59 -24.37
C GLU A 666 -2.75 -12.58 -23.62
N ARG A 667 -3.23 -13.77 -23.29
CA ARG A 667 -4.50 -13.95 -22.59
C ARG A 667 -4.34 -13.97 -21.07
N GLU A 668 -3.25 -14.57 -20.59
CA GLU A 668 -2.91 -14.70 -19.17
C GLU A 668 -1.53 -14.12 -18.91
N PHE A 669 -1.45 -13.20 -17.95
CA PHE A 669 -0.21 -12.56 -17.59
C PHE A 669 -0.24 -12.02 -16.16
N ASP A 670 0.95 -11.90 -15.57
CA ASP A 670 1.20 -11.16 -14.33
C ASP A 670 1.62 -9.73 -14.71
N PHE A 671 0.66 -8.80 -14.68
CA PHE A 671 0.89 -7.42 -15.10
C PHE A 671 1.93 -6.69 -14.24
N PRO A 672 1.86 -6.69 -12.90
CA PRO A 672 2.87 -6.05 -12.06
C PRO A 672 4.30 -6.46 -12.42
N ASN A 673 4.57 -7.76 -12.55
CA ASN A 673 5.90 -8.26 -12.86
C ASN A 673 6.35 -7.92 -14.30
N ARG A 674 5.47 -8.08 -15.29
CA ARG A 674 5.79 -7.77 -16.69
C ARG A 674 5.93 -6.27 -16.96
N PHE A 675 5.17 -5.43 -16.26
CA PHE A 675 5.28 -3.97 -16.32
C PHE A 675 6.58 -3.48 -15.66
N ARG A 676 6.91 -4.02 -14.48
CA ARG A 676 8.15 -3.74 -13.75
C ARG A 676 9.39 -4.06 -14.58
N THR A 677 9.43 -5.24 -15.21
CA THR A 677 10.54 -5.65 -16.11
C THR A 677 10.56 -4.87 -17.44
N GLY A 678 9.45 -4.24 -17.81
CA GLY A 678 9.27 -3.49 -19.06
C GLY A 678 8.99 -4.37 -20.28
N GLU A 679 8.63 -5.64 -20.05
CA GLU A 679 8.14 -6.58 -21.05
C GLU A 679 6.74 -6.22 -21.57
N MET A 680 5.90 -5.73 -20.64
CA MET A 680 4.60 -5.12 -20.93
C MET A 680 4.65 -3.63 -20.54
N PRO A 681 5.30 -2.76 -21.33
CA PRO A 681 5.54 -1.38 -20.92
C PRO A 681 4.30 -0.50 -20.93
N ILE A 682 3.17 -0.98 -21.46
CA ILE A 682 1.93 -0.24 -21.55
C ILE A 682 0.73 -1.19 -21.50
N GLY A 683 -0.36 -0.77 -20.87
CA GLY A 683 -1.59 -1.53 -20.87
C GLY A 683 -2.67 -1.00 -19.94
N LEU A 684 -3.83 -1.63 -20.01
CA LEU A 684 -4.96 -1.33 -19.14
C LEU A 684 -4.90 -2.18 -17.88
N ALA A 685 -5.11 -1.53 -16.74
CA ALA A 685 -5.28 -2.20 -15.45
C ALA A 685 -6.20 -1.36 -14.57
N ASP A 686 -6.81 -2.00 -13.57
CA ASP A 686 -7.57 -1.30 -12.54
C ASP A 686 -6.69 -0.24 -11.86
N TYR A 687 -7.22 0.93 -11.53
CA TYR A 687 -6.40 2.01 -10.96
C TYR A 687 -5.73 1.63 -9.63
N THR A 688 -6.27 0.65 -8.89
CA THR A 688 -5.63 0.11 -7.68
C THR A 688 -4.24 -0.49 -7.95
N MET A 689 -3.94 -0.86 -9.20
CA MET A 689 -2.60 -1.27 -9.65
C MET A 689 -1.54 -0.20 -9.38
N TYR A 690 -1.92 1.09 -9.36
CA TYR A 690 -1.03 2.19 -9.00
C TYR A 690 -0.39 1.97 -7.62
N ASN A 691 -1.21 1.58 -6.65
CA ASN A 691 -0.80 1.36 -5.27
C ASN A 691 0.19 0.20 -5.20
N GLN A 692 -0.13 -0.90 -5.89
CA GLN A 692 0.74 -2.07 -5.97
C GLN A 692 2.10 -1.71 -6.60
N LEU A 693 2.11 -1.05 -7.77
CA LEU A 693 3.37 -0.68 -8.44
C LEU A 693 4.22 0.29 -7.64
N SER A 694 3.60 1.23 -6.92
CA SER A 694 4.31 2.22 -6.08
C SER A 694 5.15 1.59 -4.96
N VAL A 695 4.73 0.42 -4.46
CA VAL A 695 5.45 -0.34 -3.42
C VAL A 695 6.26 -1.49 -4.02
N PHE A 696 5.74 -2.18 -5.03
CA PHE A 696 6.34 -3.38 -5.61
C PHE A 696 7.51 -3.10 -6.55
N ALA A 697 7.57 -1.90 -7.13
CA ALA A 697 8.55 -1.53 -8.15
C ALA A 697 9.18 -0.15 -7.88
N PRO A 698 9.83 0.05 -6.71
CA PRO A 698 10.47 1.33 -6.38
C PRO A 698 11.54 1.74 -7.39
N GLU A 699 12.23 0.77 -8.00
CA GLU A 699 13.33 1.02 -8.93
C GLU A 699 12.91 1.65 -10.27
N ILE A 700 11.61 1.72 -10.54
CA ILE A 700 11.05 2.41 -11.72
C ILE A 700 10.25 3.65 -11.34
N ARG A 701 10.35 4.14 -10.09
CA ARG A 701 9.66 5.36 -9.65
C ARG A 701 9.99 6.52 -10.59
N GLY A 702 8.98 7.33 -10.90
CA GLY A 702 9.13 8.45 -11.83
C GLY A 702 9.18 8.04 -13.31
N MET A 703 9.61 6.81 -13.61
CA MET A 703 9.72 6.24 -14.95
C MET A 703 8.40 5.69 -15.51
N TRP A 704 7.31 5.75 -14.75
CA TRP A 704 5.98 5.38 -15.22
C TRP A 704 4.92 6.40 -14.81
N GLY A 705 3.72 6.22 -15.34
CA GLY A 705 2.53 6.95 -14.93
C GLY A 705 1.27 6.24 -15.41
N PHE A 706 0.13 6.82 -15.09
CA PHE A 706 -1.16 6.37 -15.62
C PHE A 706 -2.01 7.57 -16.04
N VAL A 707 -2.80 7.38 -17.10
CA VAL A 707 -3.67 8.38 -17.71
C VAL A 707 -5.04 7.76 -18.04
N PRO A 708 -6.06 8.58 -18.36
CA PRO A 708 -7.32 8.04 -18.87
C PRO A 708 -7.13 7.06 -20.03
N VAL A 709 -8.00 6.07 -20.12
CA VAL A 709 -7.95 5.03 -21.15
C VAL A 709 -8.05 5.63 -22.56
N PRO A 710 -7.49 4.95 -23.58
CA PRO A 710 -7.74 5.31 -24.96
C PRO A 710 -9.25 5.31 -25.24
N GLY A 711 -9.69 6.30 -26.01
CA GLY A 711 -11.10 6.47 -26.34
C GLY A 711 -11.43 6.21 -27.81
N THR A 712 -12.72 6.17 -28.11
CA THR A 712 -13.24 6.12 -29.49
C THR A 712 -13.57 7.53 -29.97
N VAL A 713 -13.01 7.90 -31.13
CA VAL A 713 -13.31 9.16 -31.80
C VAL A 713 -14.75 9.14 -32.33
N GLN A 714 -15.55 10.07 -31.87
CA GLN A 714 -16.93 10.27 -32.26
C GLN A 714 -17.02 11.03 -33.60
N LYS A 715 -18.21 11.05 -34.21
CA LYS A 715 -18.43 11.71 -35.51
C LYS A 715 -18.11 13.21 -35.51
N ASP A 716 -18.19 13.86 -34.36
CA ASP A 716 -17.88 15.28 -34.15
C ASP A 716 -16.40 15.55 -33.81
N GLY A 717 -15.58 14.50 -33.75
CA GLY A 717 -14.16 14.58 -33.38
C GLY A 717 -13.89 14.53 -31.87
N ALA A 718 -14.92 14.49 -31.02
CA ALA A 718 -14.74 14.28 -29.59
C ALA A 718 -14.26 12.85 -29.29
N ILE A 719 -13.57 12.64 -28.17
CA ILE A 719 -13.10 11.30 -27.76
C ILE A 719 -13.95 10.83 -26.58
N ASN A 720 -14.72 9.76 -26.77
CA ASN A 720 -15.45 9.09 -25.70
C ASN A 720 -14.51 8.11 -24.97
N ARG A 721 -14.37 8.26 -23.64
CA ARG A 721 -13.49 7.44 -22.78
C ARG A 721 -14.26 6.61 -21.74
N GLU A 722 -15.52 6.31 -22.01
CA GLU A 722 -16.35 5.52 -21.08
C GLU A 722 -15.69 4.19 -20.70
N VAL A 723 -15.76 3.86 -19.40
CA VAL A 723 -15.27 2.62 -18.80
C VAL A 723 -16.30 2.08 -17.81
N PRO A 724 -16.40 0.76 -17.63
CA PRO A 724 -17.31 0.19 -16.66
C PRO A 724 -16.84 0.44 -15.22
N SER A 725 -17.80 0.70 -14.33
CA SER A 725 -17.59 0.75 -12.89
C SER A 725 -17.53 -0.67 -12.32
N GLY A 726 -16.45 -0.99 -11.62
CA GLY A 726 -16.34 -2.12 -10.71
C GLY A 726 -16.51 -1.67 -9.25
N GLY A 727 -16.37 -2.61 -8.32
CA GLY A 727 -16.39 -2.32 -6.90
C GLY A 727 -17.16 -3.35 -6.06
N SER A 728 -17.52 -2.93 -4.86
CA SER A 728 -18.25 -3.69 -3.87
C SER A 728 -19.21 -2.79 -3.11
N GLY A 729 -20.23 -3.38 -2.49
CA GLY A 729 -21.24 -2.65 -1.72
C GLY A 729 -21.54 -3.28 -0.37
N THR A 730 -22.28 -2.55 0.46
CA THR A 730 -22.88 -3.01 1.71
C THR A 730 -24.38 -3.20 1.52
N LEU A 731 -24.90 -4.40 1.82
CA LEU A 731 -26.30 -4.77 1.73
C LEU A 731 -26.91 -4.98 3.12
N MET A 732 -28.14 -4.52 3.30
CA MET A 732 -29.01 -4.89 4.42
C MET A 732 -29.93 -6.03 4.02
N LEU A 733 -29.95 -7.11 4.81
CA LEU A 733 -30.86 -8.22 4.58
C LEU A 733 -32.27 -7.81 5.00
N GLU A 734 -33.27 -8.25 4.25
CA GLU A 734 -34.68 -7.94 4.57
C GLU A 734 -35.11 -8.54 5.92
N SER A 735 -34.45 -9.63 6.34
CA SER A 735 -34.64 -10.29 7.63
C SER A 735 -33.99 -9.59 8.82
N ALA A 736 -33.32 -8.44 8.63
CA ALA A 736 -32.71 -7.71 9.73
C ALA A 736 -33.76 -7.31 10.77
N GLU A 737 -33.56 -7.73 12.02
CA GLU A 737 -34.54 -7.49 13.10
C GLU A 737 -34.66 -6.00 13.42
N ASP A 738 -33.51 -5.31 13.38
CA ASP A 738 -33.39 -3.90 13.68
C ASP A 738 -32.83 -3.11 12.49
N LYS A 739 -33.70 -2.83 11.52
CA LYS A 739 -33.35 -2.11 10.28
C LYS A 739 -32.80 -0.71 10.52
N GLU A 740 -33.26 -0.01 11.56
CA GLU A 740 -32.76 1.32 11.89
C GLU A 740 -31.33 1.28 12.45
N ALA A 741 -31.00 0.27 13.26
CA ALA A 741 -29.64 0.08 13.77
C ALA A 741 -28.69 -0.37 12.65
N ALA A 742 -29.14 -1.28 11.79
CA ALA A 742 -28.41 -1.71 10.60
C ALA A 742 -28.14 -0.52 9.65
N TRP A 743 -29.13 0.36 9.45
CA TRP A 743 -28.98 1.56 8.63
C TRP A 743 -27.99 2.56 9.24
N ALA A 744 -28.04 2.76 10.57
CA ALA A 744 -27.05 3.58 11.28
C ALA A 744 -25.62 3.05 11.07
N PHE A 745 -25.42 1.73 11.15
CA PHE A 745 -24.13 1.11 10.86
C PHE A 745 -23.68 1.34 9.42
N MET A 746 -24.56 1.11 8.43
CA MET A 746 -24.22 1.31 7.01
C MET A 746 -23.85 2.77 6.69
N LYS A 747 -24.58 3.73 7.27
CA LYS A 747 -24.27 5.17 7.13
C LYS A 747 -22.95 5.56 7.77
N TRP A 748 -22.64 5.00 8.93
CA TRP A 748 -21.37 5.22 9.62
C TRP A 748 -20.23 4.62 8.81
N TRP A 749 -20.35 3.36 8.39
CA TRP A 749 -19.31 2.65 7.65
C TRP A 749 -18.91 3.40 6.38
N THR A 750 -19.91 3.84 5.61
CA THR A 750 -19.71 4.52 4.32
C THR A 750 -19.56 6.04 4.46
N GLY A 751 -19.46 6.56 5.68
CA GLY A 751 -19.26 7.99 5.97
C GLY A 751 -17.84 8.47 5.64
N ASP A 752 -17.72 9.77 5.37
CA ASP A 752 -16.48 10.39 4.88
C ASP A 752 -15.30 10.16 5.85
N GLU A 753 -15.51 10.39 7.15
CA GLU A 753 -14.51 10.22 8.21
C GLU A 753 -14.11 8.75 8.37
N THR A 754 -15.08 7.85 8.49
CA THR A 754 -14.86 6.41 8.64
C THR A 754 -14.10 5.82 7.46
N GLN A 755 -14.51 6.14 6.23
CA GLN A 755 -13.84 5.65 5.02
C GLN A 755 -12.41 6.19 4.89
N THR A 756 -12.19 7.45 5.28
CA THR A 756 -10.87 8.07 5.31
C THR A 756 -9.97 7.40 6.36
N GLN A 757 -10.48 7.19 7.58
CA GLN A 757 -9.76 6.52 8.66
C GLN A 757 -9.42 5.07 8.28
N PHE A 758 -10.40 4.30 7.80
CA PHE A 758 -10.18 2.92 7.39
C PHE A 758 -9.10 2.84 6.29
N GLY A 759 -9.18 3.69 5.27
CA GLY A 759 -8.17 3.76 4.22
C GLY A 759 -6.75 4.06 4.74
N ARG A 760 -6.63 4.96 5.73
CA ARG A 760 -5.35 5.32 6.37
C ARG A 760 -4.80 4.19 7.24
N GLU A 761 -5.65 3.52 8.01
CA GLU A 761 -5.23 2.39 8.85
C GLU A 761 -4.74 1.22 7.98
N MET A 762 -5.45 0.92 6.90
CA MET A 762 -5.03 -0.10 5.94
C MET A 762 -3.70 0.25 5.26
N GLU A 763 -3.54 1.49 4.78
CA GLU A 763 -2.26 1.99 4.22
C GLU A 763 -1.13 1.99 5.25
N GLY A 764 -1.45 2.17 6.54
CA GLY A 764 -0.48 2.13 7.62
C GLY A 764 0.02 0.74 7.98
N LEU A 765 -0.89 -0.22 8.07
CA LEU A 765 -0.57 -1.61 8.38
C LEU A 765 0.15 -2.27 7.20
N MET A 766 -0.39 -2.12 6.00
CA MET A 766 0.01 -2.88 4.80
C MET A 766 0.82 -2.04 3.78
N GLY A 767 1.12 -0.78 4.08
CA GLY A 767 1.82 0.14 3.19
C GLY A 767 0.92 0.76 2.11
N ALA A 768 1.50 1.63 1.28
CA ALA A 768 0.78 2.33 0.20
C ALA A 768 0.04 1.41 -0.78
N ALA A 769 0.45 0.14 -0.89
CA ALA A 769 -0.21 -0.88 -1.71
C ALA A 769 -1.66 -1.16 -1.27
N ALA A 770 -1.99 -0.96 0.00
CA ALA A 770 -3.31 -1.21 0.56
C ALA A 770 -4.22 0.01 0.58
N ARG A 771 -3.86 1.10 -0.11
CA ARG A 771 -4.71 2.28 -0.21
C ARG A 771 -6.09 1.89 -0.74
N TYR A 772 -7.09 2.22 0.06
CA TYR A 772 -8.45 1.73 -0.11
C TYR A 772 -9.22 2.47 -1.22
N PRO A 773 -9.79 1.77 -2.22
CA PRO A 773 -10.49 2.37 -3.35
C PRO A 773 -11.95 2.76 -3.01
N THR A 774 -12.14 3.64 -2.01
CA THR A 774 -13.47 4.03 -1.52
C THR A 774 -14.35 4.62 -2.62
N ALA A 775 -15.63 4.25 -2.62
CA ALA A 775 -16.66 4.84 -3.48
C ALA A 775 -17.13 6.22 -3.00
N ASN A 776 -16.85 6.57 -1.74
CA ASN A 776 -17.19 7.86 -1.17
C ASN A 776 -16.30 8.95 -1.79
N ILE A 777 -16.91 9.92 -2.46
CA ILE A 777 -16.19 10.94 -3.25
C ILE A 777 -15.33 11.82 -2.36
N ASN A 778 -15.83 12.20 -1.17
CA ASN A 778 -15.10 13.08 -0.25
C ASN A 778 -13.93 12.34 0.41
N ALA A 779 -14.13 11.07 0.76
CA ALA A 779 -13.06 10.22 1.29
C ALA A 779 -11.98 9.96 0.22
N LEU A 780 -12.36 9.65 -1.03
CA LEU A 780 -11.43 9.49 -2.14
C LEU A 780 -10.60 10.76 -2.36
N ASP A 781 -11.26 11.92 -2.30
CA ASP A 781 -10.61 13.22 -2.43
C ASP A 781 -9.68 13.52 -1.26
N SER A 782 -9.84 12.84 -0.13
CA SER A 782 -8.98 12.94 1.06
C SER A 782 -7.84 11.93 1.08
N LEU A 783 -7.70 11.08 0.06
CA LEU A 783 -6.60 10.10 0.00
C LEU A 783 -5.28 10.70 -0.51
N PRO A 784 -4.11 10.08 -0.19
CA PRO A 784 -2.76 10.62 -0.38
C PRO A 784 -2.21 10.70 -1.82
N TRP A 785 -3.03 11.01 -2.83
CA TRP A 785 -2.60 11.07 -4.23
C TRP A 785 -1.69 12.27 -4.51
N THR A 786 -0.71 12.12 -5.41
CA THR A 786 -0.01 13.29 -5.97
C THR A 786 -1.00 14.13 -6.78
N VAL A 787 -0.75 15.43 -6.90
CA VAL A 787 -1.64 16.32 -7.66
C VAL A 787 -1.79 15.88 -9.13
N GLY A 788 -0.72 15.38 -9.75
CA GLY A 788 -0.75 14.91 -11.14
C GLY A 788 -1.61 13.66 -11.31
N ASP A 789 -1.37 12.66 -10.46
CA ASP A 789 -2.08 11.38 -10.51
C ASP A 789 -3.56 11.53 -10.17
N TYR A 790 -3.87 12.34 -9.16
CA TYR A 790 -5.24 12.66 -8.77
C TYR A 790 -6.03 13.32 -9.91
N ARG A 791 -5.41 14.22 -10.68
CA ARG A 791 -6.06 14.84 -11.85
C ARG A 791 -6.39 13.82 -12.93
N ASN A 792 -5.48 12.89 -13.22
CA ASN A 792 -5.72 11.83 -14.20
C ASN A 792 -6.84 10.89 -13.72
N LEU A 793 -6.83 10.53 -12.43
CA LEU A 793 -7.87 9.69 -11.83
C LEU A 793 -9.25 10.36 -11.93
N LYS A 794 -9.37 11.63 -11.51
CA LYS A 794 -10.62 12.39 -11.61
C LYS A 794 -11.07 12.55 -13.06
N ALA A 795 -10.13 12.80 -13.99
CA ALA A 795 -10.45 12.93 -15.40
C ALA A 795 -11.07 11.65 -15.98
N GLN A 796 -10.57 10.46 -15.63
CA GLN A 796 -11.20 9.19 -16.04
C GLN A 796 -12.53 8.94 -15.30
N PHE A 797 -12.63 9.34 -14.03
CA PHE A 797 -13.82 9.11 -13.20
C PHE A 797 -15.10 9.72 -13.81
N GLU A 798 -15.00 10.85 -14.51
CA GLU A 798 -16.13 11.48 -15.22
C GLU A 798 -16.72 10.58 -16.33
N TRP A 799 -15.92 9.65 -16.83
CA TRP A 799 -16.30 8.68 -17.86
C TRP A 799 -16.69 7.31 -17.29
N VAL A 800 -16.69 7.14 -15.97
CA VAL A 800 -17.09 5.86 -15.37
C VAL A 800 -18.60 5.68 -15.48
N ARG A 801 -19.04 4.50 -15.90
CA ARG A 801 -20.44 4.12 -16.07
C ARG A 801 -20.70 2.76 -15.42
N GLY A 802 -21.77 2.64 -14.63
CA GLY A 802 -22.14 1.34 -14.09
C GLY A 802 -22.81 0.46 -15.15
N ILE A 803 -22.65 -0.86 -15.01
CA ILE A 803 -23.41 -1.84 -15.77
C ILE A 803 -24.63 -2.21 -14.92
N PRO A 804 -25.87 -2.06 -15.42
CA PRO A 804 -27.05 -2.40 -14.65
C PRO A 804 -27.16 -3.91 -14.47
N GLU A 805 -27.65 -4.33 -13.30
CA GLU A 805 -27.99 -5.73 -13.04
C GLU A 805 -29.45 -6.01 -13.41
N VAL A 806 -29.68 -7.16 -14.04
CA VAL A 806 -30.99 -7.58 -14.55
C VAL A 806 -31.30 -9.02 -14.14
N PRO A 807 -32.58 -9.46 -14.11
CA PRO A 807 -32.89 -10.86 -13.87
C PRO A 807 -32.20 -11.74 -14.92
N GLY A 808 -31.38 -12.70 -14.47
CA GLY A 808 -30.56 -13.52 -15.38
C GLY A 808 -29.22 -12.89 -15.80
N GLY A 809 -28.89 -11.68 -15.35
CA GLY A 809 -27.66 -10.95 -15.73
C GLY A 809 -26.36 -11.69 -15.42
N TYR A 810 -26.36 -12.54 -14.39
CA TYR A 810 -25.23 -13.41 -14.03
C TYR A 810 -24.78 -14.36 -15.16
N PHE A 811 -25.65 -14.64 -16.15
CA PHE A 811 -25.30 -15.40 -17.35
C PHE A 811 -24.52 -14.59 -18.39
N THR A 812 -24.68 -13.27 -18.40
CA THR A 812 -24.16 -12.38 -19.47
C THR A 812 -22.64 -12.47 -19.58
N GLY A 813 -21.91 -12.25 -18.49
CA GLY A 813 -20.44 -12.27 -18.52
C GLY A 813 -19.88 -13.66 -18.87
N ARG A 814 -20.47 -14.73 -18.30
CA ARG A 814 -20.11 -16.12 -18.62
C ARG A 814 -20.30 -16.45 -20.10
N HIS A 815 -21.44 -16.10 -20.69
CA HIS A 815 -21.74 -16.45 -22.08
C HIS A 815 -21.05 -15.53 -23.10
N LEU A 816 -20.80 -14.27 -22.75
CA LEU A 816 -19.89 -13.40 -23.50
C LEU A 816 -18.48 -14.01 -23.54
N PHE A 817 -18.00 -14.54 -22.41
CA PHE A 817 -16.72 -15.23 -22.34
C PHE A 817 -16.71 -16.54 -23.14
N ASN A 818 -17.78 -17.34 -23.09
CA ASN A 818 -17.90 -18.55 -23.90
C ASN A 818 -17.87 -18.23 -25.41
N ALA A 819 -18.52 -17.15 -25.84
CA ALA A 819 -18.44 -16.66 -27.21
C ALA A 819 -16.99 -16.30 -27.57
N PHE A 820 -16.32 -15.54 -26.71
CA PHE A 820 -14.91 -15.17 -26.89
C PHE A 820 -14.02 -16.41 -27.02
N TYR A 821 -14.19 -17.39 -26.14
CA TYR A 821 -13.41 -18.64 -26.15
C TYR A 821 -13.61 -19.42 -27.45
N ARG A 822 -14.84 -19.47 -27.97
CA ARG A 822 -15.17 -20.16 -29.23
C ARG A 822 -14.47 -19.53 -30.45
N VAL A 823 -14.29 -18.21 -30.44
CA VAL A 823 -13.61 -17.46 -31.51
C VAL A 823 -12.10 -17.47 -31.34
N VAL A 824 -11.60 -17.11 -30.15
CA VAL A 824 -10.18 -16.83 -29.93
C VAL A 824 -9.38 -18.09 -29.63
N VAL A 825 -9.93 -19.01 -28.84
CA VAL A 825 -9.20 -20.19 -28.38
C VAL A 825 -9.48 -21.40 -29.27
N ASN A 826 -10.76 -21.67 -29.54
CA ASN A 826 -11.11 -22.78 -30.41
C ASN A 826 -10.87 -22.46 -31.89
N ALA A 827 -10.93 -21.18 -32.29
CA ALA A 827 -10.83 -20.72 -33.68
C ALA A 827 -11.79 -21.43 -34.65
N LYS A 828 -12.97 -21.83 -34.16
CA LYS A 828 -13.94 -22.66 -34.91
C LYS A 828 -15.12 -21.87 -35.47
N THR A 829 -15.26 -20.58 -35.12
CA THR A 829 -16.50 -19.84 -35.40
C THR A 829 -16.21 -18.37 -35.61
N GLN A 830 -16.95 -17.76 -36.53
CA GLN A 830 -16.86 -16.32 -36.79
C GLN A 830 -17.43 -15.51 -35.62
N PRO A 831 -16.87 -14.32 -35.29
CA PRO A 831 -17.32 -13.52 -34.16
C PRO A 831 -18.83 -13.28 -34.13
N ARG A 832 -19.42 -12.94 -35.29
CA ARG A 832 -20.86 -12.73 -35.41
C ARG A 832 -21.68 -13.96 -35.06
N GLU A 833 -21.31 -15.13 -35.56
CA GLU A 833 -22.04 -16.37 -35.31
C GLU A 833 -21.96 -16.76 -33.82
N ALA A 834 -20.74 -16.74 -33.25
CA ALA A 834 -20.56 -17.03 -31.83
C ALA A 834 -21.36 -16.07 -30.93
N MET A 835 -21.37 -14.78 -31.26
CA MET A 835 -22.13 -13.78 -30.51
C MET A 835 -23.63 -14.05 -30.58
N MET A 836 -24.18 -14.27 -31.78
CA MET A 836 -25.61 -14.53 -31.95
C MET A 836 -26.06 -15.81 -31.22
N ASP A 837 -25.27 -16.88 -31.26
CA ASP A 837 -25.56 -18.13 -30.56
C ASP A 837 -25.62 -17.91 -29.04
N TYR A 838 -24.61 -17.24 -28.48
CA TYR A 838 -24.51 -17.07 -27.03
C TYR A 838 -25.46 -16.01 -26.47
N VAL A 839 -25.85 -15.01 -27.26
CA VAL A 839 -26.88 -14.05 -26.88
C VAL A 839 -28.25 -14.71 -26.75
N GLN A 840 -28.56 -15.77 -27.52
CA GLN A 840 -29.79 -16.53 -27.32
C GLN A 840 -29.86 -17.16 -25.93
N TYR A 841 -28.78 -17.80 -25.46
CA TYR A 841 -28.73 -18.34 -24.09
C TYR A 841 -28.92 -17.26 -23.02
N ILE A 842 -28.31 -16.08 -23.21
CA ILE A 842 -28.49 -14.94 -22.30
C ILE A 842 -29.96 -14.48 -22.31
N GLN A 843 -30.57 -14.37 -23.49
CA GLN A 843 -31.95 -13.93 -23.64
C GLN A 843 -32.94 -14.92 -23.03
N ASP A 844 -32.74 -16.21 -23.24
CA ASP A 844 -33.58 -17.28 -22.69
C ASP A 844 -33.51 -17.30 -21.16
N GLU A 845 -32.32 -17.09 -20.58
CA GLU A 845 -32.15 -17.01 -19.13
C GLU A 845 -32.82 -15.76 -18.55
N ILE A 846 -32.64 -14.59 -19.17
CA ILE A 846 -33.34 -13.36 -18.76
C ILE A 846 -34.85 -13.60 -18.79
N SER A 847 -35.37 -14.15 -19.88
CA SER A 847 -36.80 -14.44 -20.05
C SER A 847 -37.32 -15.44 -19.00
N THR A 848 -36.54 -16.48 -18.71
CA THR A 848 -36.87 -17.50 -17.71
C THR A 848 -36.90 -16.90 -16.30
N LYS A 849 -35.88 -16.13 -15.91
CA LYS A 849 -35.81 -15.50 -14.59
C LYS A 849 -36.87 -14.44 -14.38
N ARG A 850 -37.21 -13.68 -15.42
CA ARG A 850 -38.35 -12.75 -15.37
C ARG A 850 -39.66 -13.47 -15.07
N LYS A 851 -39.92 -14.61 -15.72
CA LYS A 851 -41.09 -15.46 -15.45
C LYS A 851 -41.06 -16.06 -14.05
N GLU A 852 -39.90 -16.58 -13.61
CA GLU A 852 -39.70 -17.13 -12.27
C GLU A 852 -40.02 -16.10 -11.17
N PHE A 853 -39.64 -14.83 -11.37
CA PHE A 853 -39.89 -13.75 -10.43
C PHE A 853 -41.22 -13.01 -10.67
N GLY A 854 -42.08 -13.48 -11.57
CA GLY A 854 -43.39 -12.87 -11.83
C GLY A 854 -43.35 -11.47 -12.45
N LEU A 855 -42.26 -11.13 -13.15
CA LEU A 855 -42.08 -9.84 -13.82
C LEU A 855 -42.76 -9.87 -15.20
N ALA A 856 -43.42 -8.77 -15.57
CA ALA A 856 -44.07 -8.66 -16.88
C ALA A 856 -43.06 -8.75 -18.03
N ASP A 857 -43.35 -9.54 -19.07
CA ASP A 857 -42.50 -9.67 -20.26
C ASP A 857 -42.10 -8.31 -20.85
#